data_AF-A0A7Y4VZU6-F1
#
_entry.id   AF-A0A7Y4VZU6-F1
#
_cell.length_a   1.000
_cell.length_b   1.000
_cell.length_c   1.000
_cell.angle_alpha   90.00
_cell.angle_beta   90.00
_cell.angle_gamma   90.00
#
_symmetry.space_group_name_H-M   'P 1'
#
loop_
_entity.id
_entity.type
_entity.pdbx_description
1 polymer ?
#
loop_
_entity_poly.entity_id
_entity_poly.type
_entity_poly.pdbx_seq_one_letter_code
_entity_poly.pdbx_strand_id
1 'polypeptide(L)'
;MTKLGLYFEEEIGLALLFKLRGPLKAPENIVIVSIDRTSSEILHLPDDPEKWPRSYYAELIKKLNRQNPALIAFNLHFGETRDLDNDERLATAMAEHNNIILSNYLKQYSLPSANRQQQFRYERIIDPIPILDHAALSTAPFPLPKTSSTVKQFWAFKNSAGDIPTFPATVFQCFLFKKAYPEILHLLTRINPALVNHLPNHVDRLSKQSPVFQMFQKIKAGVTGNDASLKQFGQLVEQSYYSSEKKRLLHSWLALLQAPDSLYLNHYGNKETITTIPFYQASVVEILNSDLFKDKIVLVGYSENIEPEKGQGLYTVFSNSRGENISPIEIAATAVANLVDNSWIKPLSIKQQFFMILVWGLFIASSYRLLSFKGAISIISLSSTTYLVVAYYVFSMHYIWLPVCIPIMIQSPLVLMLASLSHFLKSKEDNRNIHKAFRFYLPDEVVNQVASQTYGGSMHQYGEIMQGVCMATDAGQYTTLSEVMTPQDMNVLMNSYYGVMFPQVTRHNGIISDVIGDAMLALWAKPVADIQCKINACQAALKIKSEVDHFNRSQNQQLPTRLGLHYGEMRLGNVGAMDHFEYRAIGDTVNTATRIEGLNKLLGTQILVSSSVIESLTGFCTRELGTFLLKGKTFPITIFELIEPGDKDWFRLVSTFAESYHLFQRDQWSEALESFITIGKNYPNDGPTQFYIRYLQKQMPYFQKNGPPIQAGIIDVGNITTLLH
;
A
#
# COMPACT_ATOMS: atom_id res chain seq x y z
N MET A 1 7.45 21.66 -4.21
CA MET A 1 7.81 21.29 -2.83
C MET A 1 7.29 22.38 -1.90
N THR A 2 6.51 22.05 -0.88
CA THR A 2 6.03 23.04 0.10
C THR A 2 7.15 23.39 1.09
N LYS A 3 7.06 24.53 1.80
CA LYS A 3 8.01 24.87 2.89
C LYS A 3 8.12 23.76 3.94
N LEU A 4 7.00 23.08 4.21
CA LEU A 4 6.93 21.94 5.11
C LEU A 4 7.75 20.73 4.61
N GLY A 5 7.68 20.44 3.32
CA GLY A 5 8.46 19.33 2.73
C GLY A 5 9.96 19.58 2.80
N LEU A 6 10.41 20.81 2.55
CA LEU A 6 11.82 21.19 2.71
C LEU A 6 12.26 21.03 4.17
N TYR A 7 11.43 21.49 5.12
CA TYR A 7 11.70 21.34 6.55
C TYR A 7 11.89 19.87 6.97
N PHE A 8 11.03 18.96 6.51
CA PHE A 8 11.20 17.52 6.82
C PHE A 8 12.48 16.93 6.20
N GLU A 9 12.80 17.31 4.97
CA GLU A 9 14.05 16.89 4.35
C GLU A 9 15.25 17.43 5.13
N GLU A 10 15.22 18.67 5.62
CA GLU A 10 16.31 19.26 6.41
C GLU A 10 16.44 18.65 7.81
N GLU A 11 15.33 18.41 8.51
CA GLU A 11 15.33 17.88 9.88
C GLU A 11 15.58 16.38 9.96
N ILE A 12 15.01 15.61 9.03
CA ILE A 12 15.03 14.16 9.08
C ILE A 12 15.97 13.61 8.01
N GLY A 13 15.78 14.01 6.75
CA GLY A 13 16.53 13.48 5.61
C GLY A 13 18.03 13.77 5.70
N LEU A 14 18.39 15.04 5.84
CA LEU A 14 19.79 15.48 5.95
C LEU A 14 20.44 14.95 7.24
N ALA A 15 19.73 15.00 8.37
CA ALA A 15 20.23 14.47 9.64
C ALA A 15 20.50 12.96 9.56
N LEU A 16 19.65 12.19 8.87
CA LEU A 16 19.87 10.76 8.61
C LEU A 16 21.16 10.53 7.82
N LEU A 17 21.41 11.31 6.76
CA LEU A 17 22.63 11.20 5.96
C LEU A 17 23.89 11.48 6.79
N PHE A 18 23.87 12.50 7.65
CA PHE A 18 24.97 12.77 8.58
C PHE A 18 25.20 11.62 9.57
N LYS A 19 24.12 11.06 10.15
CA LYS A 19 24.20 9.92 11.06
C LYS A 19 24.76 8.66 10.39
N LEU A 20 24.34 8.37 9.16
CA LEU A 20 24.84 7.24 8.38
C LEU A 20 26.32 7.41 8.00
N ARG A 21 26.75 8.63 7.70
CA ARG A 21 28.15 8.93 7.36
C ARG A 21 29.06 8.89 8.58
N GLY A 22 28.56 9.32 9.73
CA GLY A 22 29.36 9.46 10.95
C GLY A 22 30.31 10.66 10.90
N PRO A 23 31.17 10.79 11.93
CA PRO A 23 32.14 11.88 12.02
C PRO A 23 33.25 11.74 10.97
N LEU A 24 33.75 12.89 10.50
CA LEU A 24 34.86 13.03 9.58
C LEU A 24 36.15 13.39 10.34
N LYS A 25 37.30 13.16 9.70
CA LYS A 25 38.60 13.61 10.21
C LYS A 25 38.62 15.14 10.29
N ALA A 26 39.17 15.67 11.37
CA ALA A 26 39.35 17.09 11.60
C ALA A 26 40.16 17.76 10.46
N PRO A 27 39.83 19.01 10.09
CA PRO A 27 40.61 19.77 9.11
C PRO A 27 42.02 20.07 9.65
N GLU A 28 43.05 19.75 8.87
CA GLU A 28 44.45 19.92 9.30
C GLU A 28 44.91 21.38 9.30
N ASN A 29 44.25 22.23 8.51
CA ASN A 29 44.63 23.63 8.28
C ASN A 29 44.01 24.63 9.27
N ILE A 30 43.20 24.18 10.22
CA ILE A 30 42.45 25.04 11.14
C ILE A 30 42.69 24.59 12.57
N VAL A 31 42.99 25.56 13.44
CA VAL A 31 43.16 25.34 14.88
C VAL A 31 42.33 26.37 15.62
N ILE A 32 41.60 25.92 16.64
CA ILE A 32 40.80 26.79 17.51
C ILE A 32 41.63 27.08 18.76
N VAL A 33 41.74 28.35 19.12
CA VAL A 33 42.17 28.78 20.45
C VAL A 33 40.92 29.16 21.23
N SER A 34 40.49 28.28 22.13
CA SER A 34 39.25 28.43 22.86
C SER A 34 39.44 29.24 24.14
N ILE A 35 38.66 30.30 24.31
CA ILE A 35 38.57 31.03 25.57
C ILE A 35 37.49 30.35 26.40
N ASP A 36 37.95 29.42 27.23
CA ASP A 36 37.13 28.61 28.13
C ASP A 36 37.15 29.17 29.56
N ARG A 37 36.22 28.69 30.38
CA ARG A 37 36.14 29.07 31.80
C ARG A 37 37.43 28.72 32.55
N THR A 38 38.07 27.61 32.20
CA THR A 38 39.36 27.19 32.78
C THR A 38 40.45 28.23 32.51
N SER A 39 40.49 28.85 31.32
CA SER A 39 41.41 29.95 31.03
C SER A 39 41.12 31.18 31.90
N SER A 40 39.85 31.54 32.11
CA SER A 40 39.47 32.63 33.01
C SER A 40 39.92 32.37 34.46
N GLU A 41 39.72 31.15 34.95
CA GLU A 41 40.06 30.74 36.32
C GLU A 41 41.58 30.72 36.55
N ILE A 42 42.37 30.16 35.61
CA ILE A 42 43.83 30.08 35.69
C ILE A 42 44.48 31.46 35.60
N LEU A 43 43.97 32.32 34.72
CA LEU A 43 44.52 33.67 34.52
C LEU A 43 43.96 34.70 35.52
N HIS A 44 43.05 34.29 36.41
CA HIS A 44 42.34 35.17 37.35
C HIS A 44 41.64 36.35 36.66
N LEU A 45 41.01 36.10 35.51
CA LEU A 45 40.29 37.08 34.70
C LEU A 45 38.77 36.90 34.81
N PRO A 46 37.95 37.93 34.50
CA PRO A 46 36.50 37.81 34.48
C PRO A 46 36.01 36.71 33.54
N ASP A 47 34.84 36.12 33.80
CA ASP A 47 34.29 35.10 32.90
C ASP A 47 34.07 35.61 31.47
N ASP A 48 33.77 36.90 31.31
CA ASP A 48 33.57 37.58 30.02
C ASP A 48 34.91 38.03 29.39
N PRO A 49 35.39 37.37 28.32
CA PRO A 49 36.59 37.70 27.56
C PRO A 49 36.61 39.10 26.96
N GLU A 50 35.47 39.72 26.59
CA GLU A 50 35.51 41.10 26.10
C GLU A 50 35.92 42.07 27.23
N LYS A 51 35.87 41.61 28.48
CA LYS A 51 36.35 42.34 29.65
C LYS A 51 37.79 42.09 30.04
N TRP A 52 38.50 41.23 29.31
CA TRP A 52 39.91 40.97 29.60
C TRP A 52 40.78 42.15 29.16
N PRO A 53 41.88 42.46 29.88
CA PRO A 53 42.86 43.44 29.43
C PRO A 53 43.43 43.05 28.06
N ARG A 54 43.45 44.01 27.12
CA ARG A 54 43.85 43.73 25.73
C ARG A 54 45.32 43.33 25.57
N SER A 55 46.17 43.56 26.58
CA SER A 55 47.53 43.04 26.66
C SER A 55 47.61 41.51 26.56
N TYR A 56 46.64 40.76 27.10
CA TYR A 56 46.63 39.29 26.98
C TYR A 56 46.45 38.84 25.53
N TYR A 57 45.57 39.52 24.78
CA TYR A 57 45.39 39.26 23.35
C TYR A 57 46.62 39.68 22.54
N ALA A 58 47.26 40.80 22.90
CA ALA A 58 48.49 41.26 22.28
C ALA A 58 49.64 40.24 22.48
N GLU A 59 49.76 39.70 23.69
CA GLU A 59 50.76 38.68 24.01
C GLU A 59 50.48 37.36 23.27
N LEU A 60 49.21 36.93 23.22
CA LEU A 60 48.81 35.77 22.42
C LEU A 60 49.21 35.95 20.95
N ILE A 61 48.89 37.09 20.33
CA ILE A 61 49.26 37.39 18.94
C ILE A 61 50.76 37.27 18.73
N LYS A 62 51.58 37.88 19.62
CA LYS A 62 53.04 37.80 19.54
C LYS A 62 53.54 36.36 19.64
N LYS A 63 52.97 35.56 20.55
CA LYS A 63 53.37 34.17 20.77
C LYS A 63 52.95 33.24 19.62
N LEU A 64 51.71 33.36 19.13
CA LEU A 64 51.24 32.61 17.97
C LEU A 64 52.09 32.93 16.73
N ASN A 65 52.40 34.21 16.50
CA ASN A 65 53.19 34.63 15.35
C ASN A 65 54.65 34.14 15.36
N ARG A 66 55.20 33.67 16.49
CA ARG A 66 56.50 32.98 16.51
C ARG A 66 56.48 31.70 15.68
N GLN A 67 55.32 31.05 15.52
CA GLN A 67 55.15 29.86 14.67
C GLN A 67 54.71 30.19 13.24
N ASN A 68 54.57 31.47 12.88
CA ASN A 68 54.16 31.95 11.54
C ASN A 68 52.82 31.33 11.04
N PRO A 69 51.69 31.60 11.72
CA PRO A 69 50.38 31.19 11.26
C PRO A 69 49.97 32.00 10.03
N ALA A 70 49.21 31.38 9.13
CA ALA A 70 48.74 32.06 7.92
C ALA A 70 47.80 33.23 8.25
N LEU A 71 46.86 33.00 9.18
CA LEU A 71 45.92 34.00 9.68
C LEU A 71 45.56 33.72 11.14
N ILE A 72 45.25 34.78 11.88
CA ILE A 72 44.67 34.74 13.22
C ILE A 72 43.36 35.53 13.18
N ALA A 73 42.21 34.91 13.47
CA ALA A 73 40.92 35.59 13.45
C ALA A 73 40.26 35.53 14.83
N PHE A 74 39.90 36.69 15.36
CA PHE A 74 39.25 36.84 16.66
C PHE A 74 37.74 36.98 16.48
N ASN A 75 36.99 36.03 17.02
CA ASN A 75 35.56 36.15 17.20
C ASN A 75 35.23 36.71 18.59
N LEU A 76 35.68 37.95 18.83
CA LEU A 76 35.45 38.76 20.03
C LEU A 76 35.04 40.17 19.59
N HIS A 77 34.17 40.85 20.33
CA HIS A 77 33.80 42.22 20.03
C HIS A 77 34.64 43.23 20.83
N PHE A 78 35.24 44.18 20.11
CA PHE A 78 36.05 45.26 20.69
C PHE A 78 35.46 46.64 20.41
N GLY A 79 34.15 46.83 20.64
CA GLY A 79 33.41 48.05 20.28
C GLY A 79 33.56 49.25 21.23
N GLU A 80 34.14 49.06 22.42
CA GLU A 80 34.26 50.13 23.43
C GLU A 80 35.72 50.35 23.83
N THR A 81 36.14 51.61 23.98
CA THR A 81 37.46 51.96 24.54
C THR A 81 37.43 51.71 26.05
N ARG A 82 38.46 51.05 26.58
CA ARG A 82 38.53 50.73 28.02
C ARG A 82 39.78 51.28 28.67
N ASP A 83 40.94 50.88 28.16
CA ASP A 83 42.24 51.35 28.64
C ASP A 83 43.15 51.59 27.45
N LEU A 84 43.57 52.85 27.28
CA LEU A 84 44.30 53.31 26.11
C LEU A 84 45.64 52.59 25.94
N ASP A 85 46.38 52.31 27.03
CA ASP A 85 47.68 51.61 26.94
C ASP A 85 47.50 50.16 26.45
N ASN A 86 46.50 49.46 26.99
CA ASN A 86 46.17 48.11 26.55
C ASN A 86 45.65 48.08 25.09
N ASP A 87 44.85 49.07 24.70
CA ASP A 87 44.31 49.22 23.35
C ASP A 87 45.42 49.46 22.32
N GLU A 88 46.38 50.32 22.65
CA GLU A 88 47.58 50.59 21.85
C GLU A 88 48.50 49.37 21.74
N ARG A 89 48.70 48.62 22.83
CA ARG A 89 49.50 47.38 22.81
C ARG A 89 48.92 46.33 21.87
N LEU A 90 47.60 46.15 21.88
CA LEU A 90 46.93 45.22 20.96
C LEU A 90 47.02 45.72 19.51
N ALA A 91 46.74 47.00 19.27
CA ALA A 91 46.85 47.59 17.94
C ALA A 91 48.27 47.44 17.36
N THR A 92 49.30 47.67 18.18
CA THR A 92 50.71 47.53 17.79
C THR A 92 51.03 46.07 17.43
N ALA A 93 50.65 45.11 18.28
CA ALA A 93 50.86 43.69 18.01
C ALA A 93 50.14 43.23 16.72
N MET A 94 48.98 43.79 16.42
CA MET A 94 48.25 43.51 15.18
C MET A 94 48.93 44.11 13.95
N ALA A 95 49.33 45.37 14.03
CA ALA A 95 49.96 46.10 12.94
C ALA A 95 51.33 45.51 12.53
N GLU A 96 52.05 44.90 13.47
CA GLU A 96 53.35 44.24 13.23
C GLU A 96 53.26 43.02 12.28
N HIS A 97 52.14 42.29 12.28
CA HIS A 97 52.06 40.97 11.63
C HIS A 97 51.09 40.88 10.42
N ASN A 98 50.23 41.87 10.19
CA ASN A 98 49.31 41.97 9.03
C ASN A 98 48.58 40.64 8.67
N ASN A 99 48.17 39.88 9.67
CA ASN A 99 47.49 38.59 9.53
C ASN A 99 46.26 38.43 10.46
N ILE A 100 45.81 39.53 11.07
CA ILE A 100 44.77 39.52 12.11
C ILE A 100 43.43 39.98 11.54
N ILE A 101 42.37 39.21 11.79
CA ILE A 101 40.99 39.55 11.42
C ILE A 101 40.17 39.70 12.69
N LEU A 102 39.33 40.75 12.78
CA LEU A 102 38.42 40.95 13.90
C LEU A 102 36.96 40.70 13.50
N SER A 103 36.16 40.27 14.47
CA SER A 103 34.71 40.13 14.31
C SER A 103 33.99 41.42 14.70
N ASN A 104 33.01 41.81 13.90
CA ASN A 104 32.17 42.98 14.17
C ASN A 104 30.81 42.51 14.65
N TYR A 105 30.17 43.33 15.47
CA TYR A 105 28.86 42.97 15.99
C TYR A 105 27.76 43.54 15.11
N LEU A 106 26.72 42.75 14.83
CA LEU A 106 25.59 43.16 14.00
C LEU A 106 24.36 43.34 14.89
N LYS A 107 24.08 44.60 15.25
CA LYS A 107 23.01 44.97 16.19
C LYS A 107 21.69 45.20 15.45
N GLN A 108 20.63 44.57 15.94
CA GLN A 108 19.27 44.76 15.43
C GLN A 108 18.60 45.94 16.13
N TYR A 109 18.02 46.85 15.34
CA TYR A 109 17.25 47.99 15.80
C TYR A 109 15.82 47.87 15.29
N SER A 110 14.84 48.22 16.12
CA SER A 110 13.44 48.32 15.74
C SER A 110 13.01 49.77 15.71
N LEU A 111 12.48 50.24 14.58
CA LEU A 111 11.83 51.55 14.51
C LEU A 111 10.39 51.40 15.05
N PRO A 112 9.99 52.22 16.03
CA PRO A 112 8.60 52.30 16.44
C PRO A 112 7.78 52.88 15.28
N SER A 113 6.76 52.13 14.86
CA SER A 113 5.78 52.58 13.86
C SER A 113 4.48 52.96 14.56
N ALA A 114 3.77 53.95 14.03
CA ALA A 114 2.46 54.39 14.53
C ALA A 114 1.42 53.26 14.56
N ASN A 115 1.63 52.18 13.79
CA ASN A 115 0.83 50.98 13.80
C ASN A 115 1.59 49.84 14.52
N ARG A 116 1.07 49.35 15.66
CA ARG A 116 1.71 48.27 16.46
C ARG A 116 1.96 46.96 15.68
N GLN A 117 1.32 46.79 14.52
CA GLN A 117 1.47 45.62 13.65
C GLN A 117 2.64 45.71 12.65
N GLN A 118 3.31 46.86 12.48
CA GLN A 118 4.42 47.02 11.53
C GLN A 118 5.66 47.63 12.21
N GLN A 119 6.37 46.84 13.02
CA GLN A 119 7.71 47.23 13.48
C GLN A 119 8.74 47.00 12.36
N PHE A 120 9.36 48.06 11.85
CA PHE A 120 10.47 47.94 10.91
C PHE A 120 11.73 47.57 11.67
N ARG A 121 12.35 46.45 11.32
CA ARG A 121 13.63 46.01 11.89
C ARG A 121 14.74 46.25 10.88
N TYR A 122 15.82 46.90 11.31
CA TYR A 122 17.02 47.07 10.52
C TYR A 122 18.25 46.64 11.32
N GLU A 123 19.32 46.30 10.61
CA GLU A 123 20.57 45.83 11.18
C GLU A 123 21.66 46.88 10.96
N ARG A 124 22.49 47.15 11.97
CA ARG A 124 23.64 48.04 11.86
C ARG A 124 24.90 47.33 12.38
N ILE A 125 26.00 47.50 11.67
CA ILE A 125 27.30 46.99 12.08
C ILE A 125 27.90 47.93 13.12
N ILE A 126 28.45 47.34 14.17
CA ILE A 126 29.26 47.99 15.19
C ILE A 126 30.69 47.50 14.97
N ASP A 127 31.51 48.40 14.44
CA ASP A 127 32.92 48.15 14.19
C ASP A 127 33.74 48.17 15.50
N PRO A 128 34.93 47.56 15.51
CA PRO A 128 35.87 47.71 16.61
C PRO A 128 36.26 49.17 16.79
N ILE A 129 36.87 49.50 17.94
CA ILE A 129 37.39 50.86 18.13
C ILE A 129 38.37 51.23 17.00
N PRO A 130 38.42 52.51 16.56
CA PRO A 130 39.13 52.91 15.34
C PRO A 130 40.59 52.48 15.29
N ILE A 131 41.32 52.52 16.41
CA ILE A 131 42.73 52.10 16.47
C ILE A 131 42.92 50.61 16.16
N LEU A 132 41.96 49.76 16.55
CA LEU A 132 41.99 48.31 16.28
C LEU A 132 41.45 47.98 14.89
N ASP A 133 40.40 48.68 14.43
CA ASP A 133 39.87 48.51 13.08
C ASP A 133 40.93 48.84 12.02
N HIS A 134 41.67 49.94 12.21
CA HIS A 134 42.80 50.30 11.32
C HIS A 134 44.00 49.36 11.41
N ALA A 135 44.23 48.71 12.55
CA ALA A 135 45.32 47.76 12.74
C ALA A 135 44.98 46.36 12.19
N ALA A 136 43.70 46.03 12.06
CA ALA A 136 43.24 44.75 11.53
C ALA A 136 43.45 44.63 10.02
N LEU A 137 43.70 43.42 9.52
CA LEU A 137 43.73 43.12 8.09
C LEU A 137 42.34 43.29 7.47
N SER A 138 41.31 42.86 8.18
CA SER A 138 39.90 43.00 7.79
C SER A 138 39.01 42.79 9.01
N THR A 139 37.80 43.31 8.91
CA THR A 139 36.76 43.18 9.93
C THR A 139 35.47 42.65 9.30
N ALA A 140 34.76 41.75 9.99
CA ALA A 140 33.56 41.11 9.42
C ALA A 140 32.58 40.58 10.47
N PRO A 141 31.26 40.68 10.26
CA PRO A 141 30.29 40.21 11.24
C PRO A 141 30.07 38.68 11.17
N PHE A 142 29.78 38.05 12.31
CA PHE A 142 29.41 36.64 12.38
C PHE A 142 27.96 36.39 12.83
N PRO A 143 26.95 36.78 12.03
CA PRO A 143 25.57 36.41 12.33
C PRO A 143 25.33 34.93 11.99
N LEU A 144 24.55 34.24 12.83
CA LEU A 144 24.10 32.86 12.57
C LEU A 144 22.59 32.83 12.26
N PRO A 145 22.15 32.02 11.28
CA PRO A 145 20.74 31.89 10.94
C PRO A 145 19.93 31.25 12.06
N LYS A 146 18.85 31.93 12.49
CA LYS A 146 17.87 31.43 13.46
C LYS A 146 16.76 30.65 12.75
N THR A 147 17.10 29.57 12.06
CA THR A 147 16.15 28.82 11.22
C THR A 147 15.61 27.53 11.85
N SER A 148 16.33 26.92 12.81
CA SER A 148 15.99 25.61 13.37
C SER A 148 16.59 25.39 14.77
N SER A 149 16.22 24.28 15.42
CA SER A 149 16.80 23.84 16.70
C SER A 149 18.27 23.43 16.58
N THR A 150 18.74 23.08 15.38
CA THR A 150 20.14 22.79 15.08
C THR A 150 20.71 23.76 14.05
N VAL A 151 21.98 24.13 14.20
CA VAL A 151 22.70 25.00 13.27
C VAL A 151 23.13 24.19 12.06
N LYS A 152 22.42 24.38 10.95
CA LYS A 152 22.67 23.65 9.68
C LYS A 152 23.30 24.51 8.61
N GLN A 153 23.17 25.82 8.75
CA GLN A 153 23.60 26.78 7.75
C GLN A 153 24.41 27.90 8.40
N PHE A 154 25.22 28.55 7.59
CA PHE A 154 25.82 29.84 7.91
C PHE A 154 25.63 30.79 6.73
N TRP A 155 25.51 32.08 7.01
CA TRP A 155 25.55 33.07 5.94
C TRP A 155 26.99 33.24 5.49
N ALA A 156 27.27 33.08 4.21
CA ALA A 156 28.52 33.51 3.59
C ALA A 156 28.49 35.01 3.29
N PHE A 157 27.32 35.51 2.88
CA PHE A 157 27.06 36.91 2.62
C PHE A 157 25.76 37.36 3.31
N LYS A 158 25.70 38.61 3.77
CA LYS A 158 24.56 39.15 4.51
C LYS A 158 23.92 40.32 3.74
N ASN A 159 22.88 40.03 2.97
CA ASN A 159 22.19 41.03 2.13
C ASN A 159 21.53 42.16 2.92
N SER A 160 20.97 41.87 4.09
CA SER A 160 20.32 42.87 4.95
C SER A 160 21.28 43.95 5.46
N ALA A 161 22.59 43.72 5.36
CA ALA A 161 23.64 44.67 5.70
C ALA A 161 24.42 45.17 4.47
N GLY A 162 23.95 44.94 3.23
CA GLY A 162 24.62 45.41 2.02
C GLY A 162 25.52 44.39 1.32
N ASP A 163 25.13 43.10 1.32
CA ASP A 163 25.86 41.97 0.71
C ASP A 163 27.31 41.86 1.25
N ILE A 164 27.44 42.01 2.57
CA ILE A 164 28.73 41.98 3.27
C ILE A 164 29.13 40.51 3.51
N PRO A 165 30.37 40.09 3.20
CA PRO A 165 30.87 38.77 3.56
C PRO A 165 30.93 38.65 5.08
N THR A 166 30.45 37.53 5.59
CA THR A 166 30.52 37.25 7.02
C THR A 166 31.93 36.85 7.44
N PHE A 167 32.12 36.66 8.75
CA PHE A 167 33.39 36.26 9.34
C PHE A 167 34.01 35.02 8.66
N PRO A 168 33.32 33.87 8.46
CA PRO A 168 33.90 32.73 7.75
C PRO A 168 34.33 33.03 6.31
N ALA A 169 33.50 33.75 5.56
CA ALA A 169 33.80 34.10 4.17
C ALA A 169 34.99 35.06 4.07
N THR A 170 35.11 36.01 5.00
CA THR A 170 36.23 36.96 5.06
C THR A 170 37.53 36.26 5.42
N VAL A 171 37.52 35.38 6.44
CA VAL A 171 38.69 34.57 6.82
C VAL A 171 39.17 33.72 5.66
N PHE A 172 38.27 33.00 4.99
CA PHE A 172 38.61 32.18 3.83
C PHE A 172 39.22 33.02 2.69
N GLN A 173 38.60 34.15 2.34
CA GLN A 173 39.08 34.96 1.22
C GLN A 173 40.43 35.65 1.52
N CYS A 174 40.65 36.11 2.75
CA CYS A 174 41.97 36.59 3.18
C CYS A 174 43.03 35.48 3.13
N PHE A 175 42.67 34.26 3.52
CA PHE A 175 43.58 33.10 3.48
C PHE A 175 43.96 32.77 2.04
N LEU A 176 42.96 32.72 1.16
CA LEU A 176 43.13 32.53 -0.27
C LEU A 176 44.08 33.59 -0.86
N PHE A 177 43.89 34.87 -0.55
CA PHE A 177 44.78 35.92 -1.05
C PHE A 177 46.21 35.74 -0.55
N LYS A 178 46.43 35.43 0.73
CA LYS A 178 47.78 35.16 1.21
C LYS A 178 48.48 34.00 0.49
N LYS A 179 47.73 32.97 0.09
CA LYS A 179 48.30 31.76 -0.54
C LYS A 179 48.37 31.82 -2.07
N ALA A 180 47.46 32.55 -2.74
CA ALA A 180 47.25 32.45 -4.19
C ALA A 180 47.00 33.81 -4.90
N TYR A 181 47.39 34.95 -4.32
CA TYR A 181 47.16 36.26 -4.93
C TYR A 181 47.77 36.46 -6.32
N PRO A 182 49.05 36.07 -6.58
CA PRO A 182 49.62 36.21 -7.93
C PRO A 182 48.82 35.45 -8.98
N GLU A 183 48.35 34.25 -8.64
CA GLU A 183 47.52 33.42 -9.51
C GLU A 183 46.16 34.06 -9.75
N ILE A 184 45.56 34.66 -8.73
CA ILE A 184 44.28 35.39 -8.84
C ILE A 184 44.43 36.60 -9.76
N LEU A 185 45.49 37.39 -9.60
CA LEU A 185 45.78 38.51 -10.50
C LEU A 185 45.94 38.02 -11.95
N HIS A 186 46.73 36.97 -12.18
CA HIS A 186 46.93 36.40 -13.51
C HIS A 186 45.61 35.91 -14.14
N LEU A 187 44.73 35.28 -13.36
CA LEU A 187 43.41 34.84 -13.82
C LEU A 187 42.49 36.02 -14.12
N LEU A 188 42.42 37.01 -13.22
CA LEU A 188 41.59 38.21 -13.41
C LEU A 188 42.04 39.05 -14.60
N THR A 189 43.35 39.16 -14.88
CA THR A 189 43.87 39.86 -16.06
C THR A 189 43.34 39.24 -17.36
N ARG A 190 43.17 37.92 -17.41
CA ARG A 190 42.65 37.24 -18.62
C ARG A 190 41.15 37.35 -18.80
N ILE A 191 40.40 37.53 -17.71
CA ILE A 191 38.94 37.53 -17.72
C ILE A 191 38.39 38.95 -17.82
N ASN A 192 38.91 39.86 -17.00
CA ASN A 192 38.50 41.25 -16.98
C ASN A 192 39.69 42.16 -16.58
N PRO A 193 40.51 42.58 -17.56
CA PRO A 193 41.68 43.41 -17.32
C PRO A 193 41.37 44.71 -16.57
N ALA A 194 40.16 45.28 -16.73
CA ALA A 194 39.76 46.52 -16.09
C ALA A 194 39.64 46.40 -14.56
N LEU A 195 39.32 45.21 -14.03
CA LEU A 195 39.27 44.96 -12.58
C LEU A 195 40.66 45.02 -11.94
N VAL A 196 41.69 44.59 -12.67
CA VAL A 196 43.07 44.50 -12.15
C VAL A 196 43.67 45.88 -11.88
N ASN A 197 43.27 46.90 -12.65
CA ASN A 197 43.74 48.28 -12.47
C ASN A 197 43.34 48.90 -11.11
N HIS A 198 42.37 48.29 -10.42
CA HIS A 198 41.90 48.74 -9.11
C HIS A 198 42.42 47.86 -7.94
N LEU A 199 43.24 46.85 -8.23
CA LEU A 199 43.82 45.94 -7.23
C LEU A 199 45.29 46.30 -6.97
N PRO A 200 45.78 46.23 -5.72
CA PRO A 200 47.20 46.46 -5.44
C PRO A 200 48.08 45.36 -6.04
N ASN A 201 49.33 45.69 -6.39
CA ASN A 201 50.25 44.68 -6.96
C ASN A 201 50.76 43.64 -5.94
N HIS A 202 50.56 43.87 -4.62
CA HIS A 202 51.01 42.97 -3.56
C HIS A 202 49.98 42.86 -2.43
N VAL A 203 49.87 41.66 -1.84
CA VAL A 203 48.93 41.32 -0.76
C VAL A 203 49.11 42.22 0.47
N ASP A 204 50.35 42.57 0.81
CA ASP A 204 50.63 43.37 2.02
C ASP A 204 50.13 44.82 1.96
N ARG A 205 49.76 45.30 0.77
CA ARG A 205 49.15 46.64 0.60
C ARG A 205 47.62 46.63 0.77
N LEU A 206 47.01 45.45 0.92
CA LEU A 206 45.55 45.30 1.00
C LEU A 206 44.93 45.92 2.26
N SER A 207 45.68 46.11 3.35
CA SER A 207 45.14 46.60 4.63
C SER A 207 45.08 48.13 4.78
N LYS A 208 45.74 48.92 3.91
CA LYS A 208 46.01 50.35 4.24
C LYS A 208 45.18 51.40 3.50
N GLN A 209 44.55 51.09 2.35
CA GLN A 209 43.96 52.13 1.48
C GLN A 209 42.59 51.79 0.88
N SER A 210 42.09 50.56 1.02
CA SER A 210 40.76 50.16 0.56
C SER A 210 40.27 48.98 1.39
N PRO A 211 39.05 49.00 1.95
CA PRO A 211 38.53 47.87 2.69
C PRO A 211 38.54 46.63 1.80
N VAL A 212 39.22 45.58 2.24
CA VAL A 212 39.31 44.26 1.59
C VAL A 212 37.93 43.78 1.10
N PHE A 213 36.88 44.08 1.87
CA PHE A 213 35.48 43.90 1.51
C PHE A 213 35.03 44.55 0.18
N GLN A 214 35.26 45.86 0.00
CA GLN A 214 34.82 46.58 -1.21
C GLN A 214 35.49 46.03 -2.47
N MET A 215 36.73 45.57 -2.30
CA MET A 215 37.48 44.91 -3.35
C MET A 215 36.82 43.60 -3.76
N PHE A 216 36.42 42.77 -2.79
CA PHE A 216 35.69 41.53 -3.07
C PHE A 216 34.36 41.76 -3.74
N GLN A 217 33.58 42.77 -3.35
CA GLN A 217 32.33 43.09 -4.04
C GLN A 217 32.56 43.49 -5.49
N LYS A 218 33.60 44.29 -5.78
CA LYS A 218 33.98 44.66 -7.16
C LYS A 218 34.40 43.44 -7.97
N ILE A 219 35.19 42.54 -7.38
CA ILE A 219 35.59 41.29 -8.04
C ILE A 219 34.37 40.40 -8.29
N LYS A 220 33.51 40.18 -7.29
CA LYS A 220 32.26 39.41 -7.40
C LYS A 220 31.40 39.97 -8.53
N ALA A 221 31.07 41.27 -8.50
CA ALA A 221 30.28 41.93 -9.55
C ALA A 221 30.91 41.80 -10.94
N GLY A 222 32.23 41.96 -11.05
CA GLY A 222 32.94 41.89 -12.33
C GLY A 222 33.13 40.48 -12.89
N VAL A 223 33.08 39.44 -12.04
CA VAL A 223 33.23 38.03 -12.44
C VAL A 223 31.88 37.36 -12.64
N THR A 224 30.88 37.63 -11.78
CA THR A 224 29.54 37.02 -11.86
C THR A 224 28.61 37.72 -12.84
N GLY A 225 28.96 38.92 -13.33
CA GLY A 225 28.16 39.66 -14.31
C GLY A 225 28.06 39.02 -15.69
N ASN A 226 28.87 37.99 -15.99
CA ASN A 226 28.87 37.28 -17.27
C ASN A 226 29.16 35.77 -17.09
N ASP A 227 28.19 34.91 -17.43
CA ASP A 227 28.33 33.45 -17.34
C ASP A 227 29.53 32.89 -18.15
N ALA A 228 29.92 33.56 -19.24
CA ALA A 228 31.09 33.17 -20.03
C ALA A 228 32.39 33.34 -19.23
N SER A 229 32.51 34.42 -18.45
CA SER A 229 33.66 34.72 -17.59
C SER A 229 33.85 33.65 -16.51
N LEU A 230 32.76 33.15 -15.94
CA LEU A 230 32.80 32.09 -14.92
C LEU A 230 33.29 30.76 -15.48
N LYS A 231 32.78 30.35 -16.66
CA LYS A 231 33.24 29.13 -17.34
C LYS A 231 34.71 29.25 -17.74
N GLN A 232 35.11 30.41 -18.24
CA GLN A 232 36.50 30.70 -18.60
C GLN A 232 37.42 30.66 -17.38
N PHE A 233 37.00 31.20 -16.23
CA PHE A 233 37.76 31.10 -14.97
C PHE A 233 38.05 29.65 -14.61
N GLY A 234 37.02 28.79 -14.57
CA GLY A 234 37.18 27.37 -14.23
C GLY A 234 38.13 26.65 -15.19
N GLN A 235 37.99 26.88 -16.50
CA GLN A 235 38.87 26.30 -17.52
C GLN A 235 40.34 26.73 -17.36
N LEU A 236 40.57 28.02 -17.08
CA LEU A 236 41.93 28.54 -16.86
C LEU A 236 42.57 27.97 -15.59
N VAL A 237 41.80 27.74 -14.53
CA VAL A 237 42.30 27.08 -13.30
C VAL A 237 42.68 25.63 -13.60
N GLU A 238 41.86 24.88 -14.32
CA GLU A 238 42.15 23.49 -14.72
C GLU A 238 43.43 23.39 -15.56
N GLN A 239 43.56 24.24 -16.58
CA GLN A 239 44.69 24.27 -17.52
C GLN A 239 46.01 24.80 -16.93
N SER A 240 45.96 25.41 -15.74
CA SER A 240 47.15 25.97 -15.08
C SER A 240 48.05 24.90 -14.47
N TYR A 241 49.34 25.22 -14.32
CA TYR A 241 50.33 24.40 -13.58
C TYR A 241 50.38 24.71 -12.08
N TYR A 242 49.28 25.20 -11.49
CA TYR A 242 49.22 25.52 -10.06
C TYR A 242 49.20 24.25 -9.19
N SER A 243 49.68 24.35 -7.95
CA SER A 243 49.64 23.23 -6.99
C SER A 243 48.22 22.78 -6.68
N SER A 244 48.04 21.52 -6.27
CA SER A 244 46.72 20.95 -5.95
C SER A 244 45.97 21.75 -4.88
N GLU A 245 46.70 22.26 -3.88
CA GLU A 245 46.12 23.13 -2.84
C GLU A 245 45.58 24.44 -3.44
N LYS A 246 46.37 25.14 -4.26
CA LYS A 246 45.95 26.39 -4.90
C LYS A 246 44.76 26.18 -5.84
N LYS A 247 44.78 25.12 -6.65
CA LYS A 247 43.64 24.74 -7.50
C LYS A 247 42.39 24.54 -6.65
N ARG A 248 42.47 23.81 -5.54
CA ARG A 248 41.34 23.59 -4.63
C ARG A 248 40.78 24.90 -4.08
N LEU A 249 41.64 25.79 -3.58
CA LEU A 249 41.24 27.09 -3.04
C LEU A 249 40.56 27.97 -4.12
N LEU A 250 41.10 28.01 -5.34
CA LEU A 250 40.53 28.77 -6.45
C LEU A 250 39.17 28.21 -6.91
N HIS A 251 39.03 26.88 -7.00
CA HIS A 251 37.73 26.25 -7.28
C HIS A 251 36.71 26.53 -6.19
N SER A 252 37.14 26.49 -4.94
CA SER A 252 36.27 26.81 -3.81
C SER A 252 35.81 28.27 -3.83
N TRP A 253 36.71 29.19 -4.17
CA TRP A 253 36.36 30.60 -4.31
C TRP A 253 35.40 30.85 -5.48
N LEU A 254 35.64 30.23 -6.64
CA LEU A 254 34.70 30.29 -7.76
C LEU A 254 33.31 29.77 -7.36
N ALA A 255 33.26 28.66 -6.64
CA ALA A 255 32.01 28.09 -6.15
C ALA A 255 31.32 29.02 -5.13
N LEU A 256 32.07 29.67 -4.23
CA LEU A 256 31.55 30.67 -3.28
C LEU A 256 30.94 31.89 -3.99
N LEU A 257 31.58 32.39 -5.06
CA LEU A 257 31.08 33.53 -5.83
C LEU A 257 29.75 33.24 -6.53
N GLN A 258 29.48 31.97 -6.88
CA GLN A 258 28.22 31.52 -7.49
C GLN A 258 27.18 31.03 -6.48
N ALA A 259 27.58 30.83 -5.23
CA ALA A 259 26.73 30.21 -4.22
C ALA A 259 25.66 31.19 -3.71
N PRO A 260 24.52 30.69 -3.20
CA PRO A 260 23.56 31.53 -2.49
C PRO A 260 24.18 32.12 -1.22
N ASP A 261 23.53 33.16 -0.68
CA ASP A 261 24.04 33.90 0.49
C ASP A 261 24.15 33.04 1.77
N SER A 262 23.35 31.97 1.85
CA SER A 262 23.36 30.98 2.94
C SER A 262 23.84 29.62 2.44
N LEU A 263 24.82 29.04 3.13
CA LEU A 263 25.44 27.76 2.79
C LEU A 263 25.17 26.73 3.88
N TYR A 264 24.99 25.46 3.50
CA TYR A 264 24.81 24.37 4.47
C TYR A 264 26.15 23.87 4.98
N LEU A 265 26.26 23.78 6.30
CA LEU A 265 27.44 23.26 6.98
C LEU A 265 27.56 21.76 6.75
N ASN A 266 28.77 21.34 6.40
CA ASN A 266 29.22 19.97 6.47
C ASN A 266 29.94 19.76 7.81
N HIS A 267 29.18 19.31 8.81
CA HIS A 267 29.68 19.06 10.16
C HIS A 267 30.70 17.91 10.17
N TYR A 268 31.80 18.11 10.90
CA TYR A 268 32.85 17.10 11.06
C TYR A 268 32.56 16.11 12.19
N GLY A 269 31.86 16.50 13.25
CA GLY A 269 31.58 15.58 14.35
C GLY A 269 30.97 16.26 15.57
N ASN A 270 31.20 15.65 16.73
CA ASN A 270 30.81 16.18 18.05
C ASN A 270 31.67 17.41 18.41
N LYS A 271 31.39 18.02 19.57
CA LYS A 271 32.22 19.09 20.15
C LYS A 271 33.70 18.69 20.19
N GLU A 272 34.59 19.66 19.97
CA GLU A 272 36.06 19.49 20.00
C GLU A 272 36.61 18.52 18.93
N THR A 273 35.84 18.26 17.87
CA THR A 273 36.36 17.48 16.73
C THR A 273 37.48 18.24 16.01
N ILE A 274 37.33 19.55 15.86
CA ILE A 274 38.40 20.42 15.33
C ILE A 274 39.43 20.62 16.44
N THR A 275 40.73 20.54 16.09
CA THR A 275 41.82 20.72 17.06
C THR A 275 41.64 22.03 17.82
N THR A 276 41.37 21.90 19.12
CA THR A 276 41.03 23.02 20.00
C THR A 276 42.02 23.06 21.16
N ILE A 277 42.59 24.23 21.39
CA ILE A 277 43.60 24.48 22.42
C ILE A 277 43.07 25.59 23.34
N PRO A 278 42.98 25.36 24.66
CA PRO A 278 42.61 26.39 25.61
C PRO A 278 43.52 27.63 25.52
N PHE A 279 42.96 28.82 25.71
CA PHE A 279 43.68 30.10 25.61
C PHE A 279 44.90 30.15 26.52
N TYR A 280 44.78 29.67 27.77
CA TYR A 280 45.90 29.65 28.72
C TYR A 280 47.06 28.75 28.26
N GLN A 281 46.78 27.69 27.49
CA GLN A 281 47.83 26.83 26.93
C GLN A 281 48.47 27.48 25.70
N ALA A 282 47.65 28.06 24.83
CA ALA A 282 48.11 28.80 23.65
C ALA A 282 48.93 30.03 24.03
N SER A 283 48.73 30.61 25.22
CA SER A 283 49.55 31.70 25.75
C SER A 283 50.85 31.22 26.39
N VAL A 284 51.09 29.93 26.61
CA VAL A 284 52.34 29.36 27.15
C VAL A 284 52.98 28.45 26.09
N VAL A 285 53.30 29.04 24.93
CA VAL A 285 53.73 28.34 23.71
C VAL A 285 54.96 27.44 23.86
N GLU A 286 55.79 27.64 24.88
CA GLU A 286 57.03 26.85 25.08
C GLU A 286 56.77 25.34 25.31
N ILE A 287 55.54 24.94 25.62
CA ILE A 287 55.15 23.55 25.91
C ILE A 287 54.48 22.86 24.69
N LEU A 288 54.08 23.63 23.66
CA LEU A 288 53.34 23.11 22.51
C LEU A 288 54.30 22.75 21.36
N ASN A 289 54.00 21.69 20.60
CA ASN A 289 54.76 21.28 19.41
C ASN A 289 55.03 22.49 18.49
N SER A 290 56.27 22.60 17.99
CA SER A 290 56.76 23.78 17.22
C SER A 290 56.02 24.05 15.91
N ASP A 291 55.30 23.07 15.37
CA ASP A 291 54.58 23.17 14.08
C ASP A 291 53.05 23.23 14.22
N LEU A 292 52.52 23.42 15.44
CA LEU A 292 51.07 23.32 15.68
C LEU A 292 50.26 24.39 14.94
N PHE A 293 50.74 25.63 14.89
CA PHE A 293 50.07 26.79 14.27
C PHE A 293 50.65 27.18 12.91
N LYS A 294 51.78 26.59 12.51
CA LYS A 294 52.52 26.97 11.30
C LYS A 294 51.68 26.82 10.03
N ASP A 295 51.59 27.90 9.24
CA ASP A 295 50.82 27.96 7.99
C ASP A 295 49.30 27.70 8.12
N LYS A 296 48.75 27.65 9.34
CA LYS A 296 47.33 27.37 9.61
C LYS A 296 46.50 28.63 9.87
N ILE A 297 45.19 28.47 9.79
CA ILE A 297 44.20 29.46 10.23
C ILE A 297 43.93 29.22 11.72
N VAL A 298 44.23 30.22 12.54
CA VAL A 298 43.98 30.19 13.98
C VAL A 298 42.73 30.99 14.30
N LEU A 299 41.73 30.36 14.89
CA LEU A 299 40.46 30.98 15.25
C LEU A 299 40.37 31.12 16.76
N VAL A 300 40.31 32.35 17.25
CA VAL A 300 40.26 32.67 18.69
C VAL A 300 38.85 33.10 19.07
N GLY A 301 38.25 32.47 20.07
CA GLY A 301 36.91 32.85 20.51
C GLY A 301 36.38 32.01 21.67
N TYR A 302 35.18 32.34 22.10
CA TYR A 302 34.46 31.71 23.22
C TYR A 302 34.30 30.20 23.11
N SER A 303 34.59 29.45 24.19
CA SER A 303 34.39 28.00 24.22
C SER A 303 33.00 27.53 24.67
N GLU A 304 32.26 28.27 25.49
CA GLU A 304 30.95 27.85 26.01
C GLU A 304 30.21 29.09 26.57
N ASN A 305 28.89 29.19 26.39
CA ASN A 305 27.88 29.96 27.15
C ASN A 305 28.18 31.38 27.71
N ILE A 306 29.19 32.10 27.23
CA ILE A 306 29.50 33.47 27.68
C ILE A 306 29.08 34.52 26.61
N GLU A 307 28.01 34.25 25.86
CA GLU A 307 27.20 35.34 25.27
C GLU A 307 25.94 35.51 26.13
N PRO A 308 25.95 36.38 27.16
CA PRO A 308 24.80 36.56 28.06
C PRO A 308 23.52 37.01 27.33
N GLU A 309 23.62 37.54 26.10
CA GLU A 309 22.47 37.99 25.31
C GLU A 309 21.76 36.88 24.50
N LYS A 310 22.35 35.69 24.31
CA LYS A 310 21.81 34.69 23.35
C LYS A 310 21.18 33.43 23.92
N GLY A 311 21.15 33.22 25.24
CA GLY A 311 20.20 32.40 26.02
C GLY A 311 19.86 30.94 25.62
N GLN A 312 20.31 30.43 24.47
CA GLN A 312 20.00 29.10 23.95
C GLN A 312 21.28 28.46 23.41
N GLY A 313 21.56 27.24 23.86
CA GLY A 313 22.66 26.44 23.34
C GLY A 313 22.56 26.23 21.83
N LEU A 314 23.71 26.21 21.15
CA LEU A 314 23.79 25.88 19.73
C LEU A 314 23.97 24.37 19.60
N TYR A 315 23.11 23.72 18.82
CA TYR A 315 23.14 22.28 18.60
C TYR A 315 23.49 21.95 17.14
N THR A 316 24.12 20.82 16.88
CA THR A 316 24.36 20.29 15.52
C THR A 316 23.70 18.93 15.34
N VAL A 317 23.82 18.38 14.13
CA VAL A 317 23.35 17.01 13.81
C VAL A 317 24.04 15.91 14.62
N PHE A 318 25.19 16.22 15.23
CA PHE A 318 25.98 15.32 16.07
C PHE A 318 25.82 15.60 17.57
N SER A 319 25.05 16.62 17.97
CA SER A 319 24.75 16.86 19.39
C SER A 319 23.99 15.65 19.97
N ASN A 320 24.58 15.03 20.99
CA ASN A 320 24.02 13.86 21.67
C ASN A 320 22.71 14.20 22.41
N SER A 321 21.95 13.19 22.83
CA SER A 321 20.74 13.35 23.67
C SER A 321 20.98 14.00 25.04
N ARG A 322 22.25 14.19 25.44
CA ARG A 322 22.68 14.95 26.62
C ARG A 322 22.80 16.47 26.37
N GLY A 323 22.61 16.93 25.13
CA GLY A 323 22.57 18.36 24.81
C GLY A 323 23.91 19.08 24.93
N GLU A 324 25.01 18.43 24.55
CA GLU A 324 26.32 19.11 24.48
C GLU A 324 26.28 20.19 23.40
N ASN A 325 26.43 21.44 23.85
CA ASN A 325 26.39 22.63 23.01
C ASN A 325 27.69 22.77 22.23
N ILE A 326 27.60 23.07 20.94
CA ILE A 326 28.75 23.46 20.14
C ILE A 326 29.06 24.94 20.36
N SER A 327 30.33 25.30 20.38
CA SER A 327 30.73 26.71 20.51
C SER A 327 30.50 27.49 19.21
N PRO A 328 30.19 28.80 19.26
CA PRO A 328 30.10 29.62 18.06
C PRO A 328 31.40 29.63 17.25
N ILE A 329 32.56 29.59 17.93
CA ILE A 329 33.87 29.56 17.27
C ILE A 329 34.10 28.25 16.52
N GLU A 330 33.59 27.12 17.02
CA GLU A 330 33.69 25.83 16.32
C GLU A 330 32.74 25.76 15.11
N ILE A 331 31.58 26.43 15.16
CA ILE A 331 30.75 26.62 13.96
C ILE A 331 31.49 27.49 12.93
N ALA A 332 32.13 28.59 13.36
CA ALA A 332 32.92 29.44 12.47
C ALA A 332 34.08 28.64 11.85
N ALA A 333 34.77 27.82 12.65
CA ALA A 333 35.84 26.94 12.19
C ALA A 333 35.35 25.91 11.18
N THR A 334 34.19 25.29 11.43
CA THR A 334 33.54 24.37 10.49
C THR A 334 33.20 25.07 9.18
N ALA A 335 32.64 26.28 9.24
CA ALA A 335 32.31 27.08 8.07
C ALA A 335 33.56 27.44 7.25
N VAL A 336 34.63 27.91 7.91
CA VAL A 336 35.91 28.22 7.25
C VAL A 336 36.53 26.95 6.64
N ALA A 337 36.51 25.82 7.36
CA ALA A 337 37.02 24.54 6.85
C ALA A 337 36.27 24.11 5.58
N ASN A 338 34.93 24.19 5.62
CA ASN A 338 34.11 23.86 4.45
C ASN A 338 34.43 24.76 3.25
N LEU A 339 34.69 26.05 3.48
CA LEU A 339 35.12 26.98 2.44
C LEU A 339 36.55 26.71 1.95
N VAL A 340 37.48 26.29 2.80
CA VAL A 340 38.85 25.93 2.38
C VAL A 340 38.84 24.65 1.55
N ASP A 341 38.04 23.65 1.95
CA ASP A 341 38.01 22.33 1.33
C ASP A 341 36.98 22.20 0.19
N ASN A 342 36.15 23.22 -0.08
CA ASN A 342 34.99 23.17 -0.98
C ASN A 342 34.01 22.04 -0.61
N SER A 343 33.83 21.81 0.69
CA SER A 343 33.12 20.65 1.24
C SER A 343 31.78 20.98 1.90
N TRP A 344 31.27 22.20 1.75
CA TRP A 344 29.91 22.55 2.24
C TRP A 344 28.85 21.75 1.49
N ILE A 345 27.72 21.51 2.16
CA ILE A 345 26.64 20.71 1.58
C ILE A 345 25.91 21.55 0.52
N LYS A 346 25.73 20.98 -0.68
CA LYS A 346 25.10 21.61 -1.83
C LYS A 346 23.71 21.01 -2.03
N PRO A 347 22.62 21.72 -1.67
CA PRO A 347 21.28 21.26 -1.97
C PRO A 347 21.04 21.28 -3.48
N LEU A 348 20.26 20.33 -3.98
CA LEU A 348 19.67 20.45 -5.32
C LEU A 348 18.76 21.68 -5.40
N SER A 349 18.68 22.31 -6.58
CA SER A 349 17.72 23.39 -6.79
C SER A 349 16.29 22.91 -6.55
N ILE A 350 15.39 23.81 -6.13
CA ILE A 350 13.97 23.48 -5.88
C ILE A 350 13.33 22.81 -7.10
N LYS A 351 13.71 23.22 -8.31
CA LYS A 351 13.24 22.63 -9.58
C LYS A 351 13.72 21.19 -9.74
N GLN A 352 15.01 20.92 -9.50
CA GLN A 352 15.60 19.58 -9.57
C GLN A 352 15.00 18.65 -8.51
N GLN A 353 14.86 19.13 -7.26
CA GLN A 353 14.21 18.36 -6.20
C GLN A 353 12.78 17.99 -6.58
N PHE A 354 11.99 18.94 -7.08
CA PHE A 354 10.62 18.68 -7.52
C PHE A 354 10.57 17.66 -8.67
N PHE A 355 11.42 17.82 -9.69
CA PHE A 355 11.49 16.89 -10.81
C PHE A 355 11.85 15.48 -10.36
N MET A 356 12.83 15.34 -9.46
CA MET A 356 13.26 14.05 -8.91
C MET A 356 12.13 13.37 -8.12
N ILE A 357 11.44 14.11 -7.26
CA ILE A 357 10.28 13.62 -6.49
C ILE A 357 9.12 13.21 -7.41
N LEU A 358 8.90 13.95 -8.50
CA LEU A 358 7.87 13.63 -9.50
C LEU A 358 8.21 12.33 -10.25
N VAL A 359 9.45 12.21 -10.74
CA VAL A 359 9.93 11.02 -11.45
C VAL A 359 9.87 9.80 -10.54
N TRP A 360 10.28 9.92 -9.26
CA TRP A 360 10.15 8.85 -8.28
C TRP A 360 8.70 8.43 -8.07
N GLY A 361 7.80 9.40 -7.90
CA GLY A 361 6.36 9.16 -7.76
C GLY A 361 5.74 8.44 -8.97
N LEU A 362 6.12 8.84 -10.18
CA LEU A 362 5.68 8.19 -11.42
C LEU A 362 6.24 6.78 -11.56
N PHE A 363 7.50 6.56 -11.17
CA PHE A 363 8.13 5.25 -11.18
C PHE A 363 7.41 4.26 -10.25
N ILE A 364 7.19 4.62 -8.98
CA ILE A 364 6.51 3.74 -8.01
C ILE A 364 5.04 3.49 -8.40
N ALA A 365 4.36 4.48 -8.97
CA ALA A 365 2.99 4.32 -9.47
C ALA A 365 2.93 3.39 -10.69
N SER A 366 3.90 3.51 -11.60
CA SER A 366 4.00 2.66 -12.80
C SER A 366 4.37 1.22 -12.45
N SER A 367 5.32 1.02 -11.51
CA SER A 367 5.67 -0.32 -11.02
C SER A 367 4.46 -1.04 -10.43
N TYR A 368 3.59 -0.30 -9.73
CA TYR A 368 2.36 -0.90 -9.19
C TYR A 368 1.36 -1.31 -10.28
N ARG A 369 1.22 -0.53 -11.36
CA ARG A 369 0.30 -0.86 -12.46
C ARG A 369 0.77 -2.02 -13.33
N LEU A 370 2.08 -2.19 -13.50
CA LEU A 370 2.65 -3.11 -14.48
C LEU A 370 3.01 -4.49 -13.89
N LEU A 371 3.12 -4.61 -12.56
CA LEU A 371 3.62 -5.80 -11.89
C LEU A 371 2.58 -6.40 -10.95
N SER A 372 2.77 -7.67 -10.58
CA SER A 372 2.01 -8.30 -9.49
C SER A 372 2.27 -7.56 -8.16
N PHE A 373 1.33 -7.64 -7.21
CA PHE A 373 1.46 -6.98 -5.90
C PHE A 373 2.79 -7.33 -5.19
N LYS A 374 3.16 -8.61 -5.19
CA LYS A 374 4.44 -9.09 -4.65
C LYS A 374 5.63 -8.50 -5.41
N GLY A 375 5.57 -8.50 -6.75
CA GLY A 375 6.63 -7.93 -7.59
C GLY A 375 6.80 -6.42 -7.38
N ALA A 376 5.70 -5.68 -7.26
CA ALA A 376 5.72 -4.24 -6.99
C ALA A 376 6.37 -3.92 -5.64
N ILE A 377 6.04 -4.66 -4.57
CA ILE A 377 6.68 -4.50 -3.26
C ILE A 377 8.20 -4.74 -3.35
N SER A 378 8.60 -5.84 -3.99
CA SER A 378 10.02 -6.17 -4.13
C SER A 378 10.78 -5.10 -4.90
N ILE A 379 10.22 -4.61 -6.01
CA ILE A 379 10.85 -3.57 -6.84
C ILE A 379 10.90 -2.22 -6.13
N ILE A 380 9.82 -1.80 -5.45
CA ILE A 380 9.80 -0.55 -4.68
C ILE A 380 10.81 -0.60 -3.53
N SER A 381 10.88 -1.72 -2.81
CA SER A 381 11.84 -1.91 -1.71
C SER A 381 13.29 -1.88 -2.21
N LEU A 382 13.60 -2.66 -3.25
CA LEU A 382 14.94 -2.72 -3.84
C LEU A 382 15.37 -1.34 -4.39
N SER A 383 14.46 -0.66 -5.09
CA SER A 383 14.73 0.66 -5.65
C SER A 383 14.93 1.70 -4.55
N SER A 384 14.14 1.66 -3.47
CA SER A 384 14.26 2.59 -2.33
C SER A 384 15.60 2.41 -1.61
N THR A 385 16.03 1.16 -1.40
CA THR A 385 17.34 0.85 -0.84
C THR A 385 18.46 1.32 -1.76
N THR A 386 18.36 1.06 -3.06
CA THR A 386 19.34 1.53 -4.06
C THR A 386 19.43 3.05 -4.07
N TYR A 387 18.29 3.74 -4.03
CA TYR A 387 18.22 5.20 -3.97
C TYR A 387 18.89 5.75 -2.71
N LEU A 388 18.65 5.14 -1.53
CA LEU A 388 19.31 5.53 -0.29
C LEU A 388 20.82 5.36 -0.36
N VAL A 389 21.31 4.25 -0.93
CA VAL A 389 22.75 4.00 -1.12
C VAL A 389 23.36 5.04 -2.06
N VAL A 390 22.69 5.36 -3.17
CA VAL A 390 23.13 6.41 -4.10
C VAL A 390 23.15 7.78 -3.40
N ALA A 391 22.11 8.13 -2.66
CA ALA A 391 22.04 9.38 -1.90
C ALA A 391 23.16 9.47 -0.85
N TYR A 392 23.42 8.39 -0.12
CA TYR A 392 24.53 8.30 0.82
C TYR A 392 25.90 8.48 0.15
N TYR A 393 26.12 7.80 -0.98
CA TYR A 393 27.37 7.87 -1.73
C TYR A 393 27.62 9.29 -2.26
N VAL A 394 26.61 9.87 -2.91
CA VAL A 394 26.67 11.24 -3.46
C VAL A 394 26.86 12.28 -2.35
N PHE A 395 26.21 12.10 -1.21
CA PHE A 395 26.39 12.97 -0.05
C PHE A 395 27.80 12.86 0.55
N SER A 396 28.35 11.66 0.65
CA SER A 396 29.64 11.43 1.30
C SER A 396 30.83 11.80 0.41
N MET A 397 30.74 11.57 -0.89
CA MET A 397 31.83 11.81 -1.84
C MET A 397 31.76 13.18 -2.54
N HIS A 398 30.55 13.69 -2.79
CA HIS A 398 30.34 14.93 -3.55
C HIS A 398 29.69 16.06 -2.75
N TYR A 399 29.31 15.81 -1.49
CA TYR A 399 28.63 16.78 -0.62
C TYR A 399 27.30 17.31 -1.19
N ILE A 400 26.69 16.57 -2.13
CA ILE A 400 25.39 16.93 -2.73
C ILE A 400 24.29 16.27 -1.91
N TRP A 401 23.31 17.07 -1.52
CA TRP A 401 22.16 16.61 -0.75
C TRP A 401 20.96 16.29 -1.65
N LEU A 402 20.67 15.00 -1.77
CA LEU A 402 19.47 14.49 -2.44
C LEU A 402 18.30 14.35 -1.43
N PRO A 403 17.05 14.58 -1.84
CA PRO A 403 15.89 14.41 -0.97
C PRO A 403 15.69 12.92 -0.65
N VAL A 404 15.64 12.56 0.63
CA VAL A 404 15.53 11.16 1.08
C VAL A 404 14.22 10.93 1.85
N CYS A 405 13.83 11.90 2.68
CA CYS A 405 12.67 11.78 3.55
C CYS A 405 11.37 11.65 2.73
N ILE A 406 11.16 12.50 1.72
CA ILE A 406 9.93 12.50 0.93
C ILE A 406 9.85 11.24 0.05
N PRO A 407 10.85 10.87 -0.77
CA PRO A 407 10.75 9.68 -1.63
C PRO A 407 10.62 8.38 -0.84
N ILE A 408 11.45 8.20 0.19
CA ILE A 408 11.54 6.92 0.91
C ILE A 408 10.55 6.84 2.06
N MET A 409 10.42 7.88 2.90
CA MET A 409 9.63 7.78 4.14
C MET A 409 8.18 8.22 3.96
N ILE A 410 7.85 8.99 2.91
CA ILE A 410 6.49 9.49 2.67
C ILE A 410 5.87 8.82 1.44
N GLN A 411 6.45 9.00 0.25
CA GLN A 411 5.86 8.55 -1.01
C GLN A 411 5.78 7.02 -1.09
N SER A 412 6.89 6.32 -0.80
CA SER A 412 6.92 4.86 -0.94
C SER A 412 5.93 4.14 -0.01
N PRO A 413 5.86 4.44 1.31
CA PRO A 413 4.87 3.84 2.21
C PRO A 413 3.43 4.23 1.86
N LEU A 414 3.19 5.49 1.46
CA LEU A 414 1.86 5.94 1.07
C LEU A 414 1.35 5.18 -0.16
N VAL A 415 2.20 5.01 -1.18
CA VAL A 415 1.84 4.24 -2.39
C VAL A 415 1.62 2.77 -2.04
N LEU A 416 2.46 2.16 -1.20
CA LEU A 416 2.26 0.78 -0.74
C LEU A 416 0.94 0.61 0.04
N MET A 417 0.58 1.59 0.88
CA MET A 417 -0.68 1.59 1.64
C MET A 417 -1.88 1.69 0.69
N LEU A 418 -1.87 2.66 -0.24
CA LEU A 418 -2.94 2.83 -1.23
C LEU A 418 -3.06 1.62 -2.17
N ALA A 419 -1.93 1.06 -2.58
CA ALA A 419 -1.85 -0.18 -3.35
C ALA A 419 -2.51 -1.34 -2.60
N SER A 420 -2.09 -1.58 -1.36
CA SER A 420 -2.66 -2.64 -0.52
C SER A 420 -4.17 -2.47 -0.32
N LEU A 421 -4.64 -1.25 -0.10
CA LEU A 421 -6.08 -0.96 0.01
C LEU A 421 -6.82 -1.27 -1.28
N SER A 422 -6.29 -0.85 -2.44
CA SER A 422 -6.92 -1.11 -3.73
C SER A 422 -6.98 -2.62 -4.06
N HIS A 423 -5.94 -3.39 -3.73
CA HIS A 423 -5.93 -4.83 -3.89
C HIS A 423 -6.94 -5.51 -2.94
N PHE A 424 -7.02 -5.07 -1.69
CA PHE A 424 -8.01 -5.58 -0.74
C PHE A 424 -9.45 -5.33 -1.19
N LEU A 425 -9.73 -4.13 -1.72
CA LEU A 425 -11.03 -3.80 -2.29
C LEU A 425 -11.35 -4.63 -3.53
N LYS A 426 -10.37 -4.83 -4.44
CA LYS A 426 -10.56 -5.64 -5.64
C LYS A 426 -10.78 -7.12 -5.32
N SER A 427 -10.01 -7.67 -4.39
CA SER A 427 -10.15 -9.06 -3.94
C SER A 427 -11.54 -9.33 -3.34
N LYS A 428 -12.15 -8.36 -2.65
CA LYS A 428 -13.55 -8.47 -2.19
C LYS A 428 -14.55 -8.54 -3.34
N GLU A 429 -14.32 -7.81 -4.42
CA GLU A 429 -15.19 -7.84 -5.60
C GLU A 429 -15.07 -9.19 -6.34
N ASP A 430 -13.86 -9.68 -6.52
CA ASP A 430 -13.60 -10.96 -7.19
C ASP A 430 -14.24 -12.12 -6.41
N ASN A 431 -14.11 -12.14 -5.07
CA ASN A 431 -14.80 -13.13 -4.23
C ASN A 431 -16.32 -13.07 -4.39
N ARG A 432 -16.91 -11.87 -4.47
CA ARG A 432 -18.37 -11.74 -4.69
C ARG A 432 -18.80 -12.27 -6.05
N ASN A 433 -17.99 -12.09 -7.08
CA ASN A 433 -18.28 -12.61 -8.42
C ASN A 433 -18.16 -14.14 -8.47
N ILE A 434 -17.14 -14.70 -7.82
CA ILE A 434 -16.97 -16.15 -7.64
C ILE A 434 -18.17 -16.73 -6.87
N HIS A 435 -18.59 -16.09 -5.77
CA HIS A 435 -19.79 -16.51 -5.03
C HIS A 435 -21.06 -16.48 -5.88
N LYS A 436 -21.25 -15.45 -6.71
CA LYS A 436 -22.39 -15.39 -7.64
C LYS A 436 -22.35 -16.52 -8.67
N ALA A 437 -21.18 -16.87 -9.19
CA ALA A 437 -21.04 -17.96 -10.14
C ALA A 437 -21.37 -19.33 -9.51
N PHE A 438 -20.92 -19.58 -8.28
CA PHE A 438 -21.21 -20.85 -7.59
C PHE A 438 -22.70 -21.09 -7.30
N ARG A 439 -23.50 -20.03 -7.11
CA ARG A 439 -24.97 -20.16 -6.89
C ARG A 439 -25.73 -20.73 -8.09
N PHE A 440 -25.15 -20.71 -9.29
CA PHE A 440 -25.77 -21.35 -10.47
C PHE A 440 -25.58 -22.87 -10.50
N TYR A 441 -24.61 -23.40 -9.74
CA TYR A 441 -24.20 -24.81 -9.81
C TYR A 441 -24.35 -25.56 -8.50
N LEU A 442 -24.49 -24.87 -7.37
CA LEU A 442 -24.62 -25.46 -6.04
C LEU A 442 -25.76 -24.78 -5.27
N PRO A 443 -26.60 -25.53 -4.52
CA PRO A 443 -27.59 -24.95 -3.62
C PRO A 443 -26.98 -23.96 -2.63
N ASP A 444 -27.74 -22.90 -2.28
CA ASP A 444 -27.27 -21.79 -1.43
C ASP A 444 -26.67 -22.26 -0.09
N GLU A 445 -27.21 -23.33 0.47
CA GLU A 445 -26.74 -23.95 1.71
C GLU A 445 -25.31 -24.49 1.58
N VAL A 446 -25.00 -25.15 0.46
CA VAL A 446 -23.67 -25.73 0.19
C VAL A 446 -22.66 -24.62 -0.09
N VAL A 447 -23.04 -23.59 -0.86
CA VAL A 447 -22.16 -22.45 -1.16
C VAL A 447 -21.78 -21.70 0.12
N ASN A 448 -22.74 -21.47 1.02
CA ASN A 448 -22.50 -20.79 2.30
C ASN A 448 -21.61 -21.62 3.23
N GLN A 449 -21.79 -22.94 3.25
CA GLN A 449 -20.94 -23.84 4.03
C GLN A 449 -19.49 -23.86 3.52
N VAL A 450 -19.28 -23.95 2.20
CA VAL A 450 -17.94 -23.91 1.57
C VAL A 450 -17.27 -22.54 1.75
N ALA A 451 -18.02 -21.45 1.66
CA ALA A 451 -17.52 -20.08 1.85
C ALA A 451 -17.01 -19.80 3.26
N SER A 452 -17.58 -20.46 4.27
CA SER A 452 -17.33 -20.15 5.69
C SER A 452 -15.96 -20.58 6.23
N GLN A 453 -15.07 -21.15 5.42
CA GLN A 453 -13.72 -21.63 5.83
C GLN A 453 -13.70 -22.59 7.03
N THR A 454 -14.85 -23.13 7.47
CA THR A 454 -14.92 -23.94 8.70
C THR A 454 -14.37 -25.36 8.51
N TYR A 455 -14.19 -25.85 7.28
CA TYR A 455 -13.74 -27.23 7.03
C TYR A 455 -12.75 -27.32 5.86
N GLY A 456 -11.48 -27.01 6.12
CA GLY A 456 -10.38 -27.47 5.28
C GLY A 456 -10.06 -28.93 5.61
N GLY A 457 -10.72 -29.91 4.98
CA GLY A 457 -10.24 -31.29 5.06
C GLY A 457 -11.17 -32.47 4.72
N SER A 458 -12.50 -32.33 4.61
CA SER A 458 -13.35 -33.53 4.46
C SER A 458 -14.60 -33.33 3.60
N MET A 459 -14.41 -33.05 2.31
CA MET A 459 -15.53 -33.00 1.34
C MET A 459 -16.03 -34.40 0.91
N HIS A 460 -15.29 -35.47 1.24
CA HIS A 460 -15.42 -36.79 0.59
C HIS A 460 -16.34 -37.82 1.28
N GLN A 461 -16.99 -37.52 2.41
CA GLN A 461 -17.64 -38.59 3.20
C GLN A 461 -18.99 -38.29 3.85
N TYR A 462 -19.62 -37.15 3.56
CA TYR A 462 -20.93 -36.85 4.14
C TYR A 462 -22.07 -37.35 3.25
N GLY A 463 -22.83 -38.31 3.79
CA GLY A 463 -24.16 -38.63 3.29
C GLY A 463 -25.07 -38.95 4.47
N GLU A 464 -26.12 -38.17 4.64
CA GLU A 464 -27.07 -38.26 5.75
C GLU A 464 -28.27 -39.13 5.38
N ILE A 465 -28.75 -39.92 6.34
CA ILE A 465 -30.01 -40.66 6.20
C ILE A 465 -31.15 -39.67 6.43
N MET A 466 -32.05 -39.59 5.46
CA MET A 466 -33.16 -38.66 5.43
C MET A 466 -34.46 -39.43 5.18
N GLN A 467 -35.56 -38.93 5.73
CA GLN A 467 -36.90 -39.43 5.42
C GLN A 467 -37.63 -38.42 4.55
N GLY A 468 -38.29 -38.89 3.48
CA GLY A 468 -38.91 -37.98 2.55
C GLY A 468 -39.66 -38.60 1.38
N VAL A 469 -40.23 -37.74 0.56
CA VAL A 469 -40.82 -38.12 -0.74
C VAL A 469 -39.79 -37.93 -1.83
N CYS A 470 -39.62 -38.97 -2.65
CA CYS A 470 -38.98 -38.85 -3.96
C CYS A 470 -40.07 -38.82 -5.03
N MET A 471 -39.97 -37.86 -5.94
CA MET A 471 -40.77 -37.78 -7.15
C MET A 471 -39.87 -37.99 -8.35
N ALA A 472 -40.23 -38.96 -9.18
CA ALA A 472 -39.65 -39.15 -10.50
C ALA A 472 -40.62 -38.66 -11.56
N THR A 473 -40.11 -37.98 -12.58
CA THR A 473 -40.89 -37.58 -13.75
C THR A 473 -40.27 -38.12 -15.02
N ASP A 474 -41.09 -38.33 -16.04
CA ASP A 474 -40.69 -38.70 -17.40
C ASP A 474 -41.56 -37.94 -18.41
N ALA A 475 -40.94 -37.34 -19.43
CA ALA A 475 -41.65 -36.59 -20.44
C ALA A 475 -41.99 -37.52 -21.61
N GLY A 476 -43.27 -37.87 -21.75
CA GLY A 476 -43.72 -38.66 -22.89
C GLY A 476 -43.38 -37.99 -24.21
N GLN A 477 -43.02 -38.80 -25.21
CA GLN A 477 -42.67 -38.39 -26.59
C GLN A 477 -41.31 -37.72 -26.79
N TYR A 478 -40.47 -37.55 -25.75
CA TYR A 478 -39.12 -36.98 -25.90
C TYR A 478 -38.27 -37.69 -26.95
N THR A 479 -38.19 -39.03 -26.90
CA THR A 479 -37.38 -39.81 -27.85
C THR A 479 -37.84 -39.57 -29.28
N THR A 480 -39.16 -39.58 -29.51
CA THR A 480 -39.74 -39.33 -30.84
C THR A 480 -39.45 -37.92 -31.34
N LEU A 481 -39.48 -36.91 -30.46
CA LEU A 481 -39.12 -35.54 -30.82
C LEU A 481 -37.61 -35.40 -31.11
N SER A 482 -36.77 -36.09 -30.34
CA SER A 482 -35.30 -36.06 -30.52
C SER A 482 -34.82 -36.67 -31.84
N GLU A 483 -35.62 -37.54 -32.46
CA GLU A 483 -35.34 -38.11 -33.79
C GLU A 483 -35.65 -37.12 -34.93
N VAL A 484 -36.48 -36.11 -34.70
CA VAL A 484 -37.01 -35.21 -35.73
C VAL A 484 -36.49 -33.76 -35.56
N MET A 485 -36.13 -33.35 -34.34
CA MET A 485 -35.67 -31.99 -34.03
C MET A 485 -34.15 -31.86 -34.09
N THR A 486 -33.66 -30.65 -34.38
CA THR A 486 -32.22 -30.36 -34.25
C THR A 486 -31.81 -30.33 -32.77
N PRO A 487 -30.54 -30.66 -32.42
CA PRO A 487 -30.08 -30.59 -31.03
C PRO A 487 -30.27 -29.21 -30.39
N GLN A 488 -30.17 -28.13 -31.17
CA GLN A 488 -30.36 -26.76 -30.69
C GLN A 488 -31.83 -26.47 -30.36
N ASP A 489 -32.76 -26.81 -31.27
CA ASP A 489 -34.19 -26.60 -31.06
C ASP A 489 -34.70 -27.49 -29.91
N MET A 490 -34.17 -28.70 -29.79
CA MET A 490 -34.45 -29.61 -28.68
C MET A 490 -34.00 -29.00 -27.35
N ASN A 491 -32.80 -28.42 -27.29
CA ASN A 491 -32.29 -27.76 -26.08
C ASN A 491 -33.18 -26.55 -25.68
N VAL A 492 -33.62 -25.74 -26.65
CA VAL A 492 -34.55 -24.62 -26.40
C VAL A 492 -35.89 -25.12 -25.84
N LEU A 493 -36.47 -26.17 -26.46
CA LEU A 493 -37.71 -26.79 -25.99
C LEU A 493 -37.56 -27.34 -24.56
N MET A 494 -36.48 -28.06 -24.28
CA MET A 494 -36.21 -28.63 -22.96
C MET A 494 -35.99 -27.54 -21.90
N ASN A 495 -35.26 -26.48 -22.20
CA ASN A 495 -35.09 -25.36 -21.25
C ASN A 495 -36.42 -24.67 -20.94
N SER A 496 -37.31 -24.50 -21.93
CA SER A 496 -38.65 -23.96 -21.71
C SER A 496 -39.51 -24.91 -20.88
N TYR A 497 -39.45 -26.21 -21.16
CA TYR A 497 -40.16 -27.24 -20.42
C TYR A 497 -39.70 -27.32 -18.95
N TYR A 498 -38.38 -27.33 -18.69
CA TYR A 498 -37.83 -27.25 -17.33
C TYR A 498 -38.16 -25.93 -16.63
N GLY A 499 -38.20 -24.82 -17.37
CA GLY A 499 -38.63 -23.52 -16.88
C GLY A 499 -40.07 -23.50 -16.35
N VAL A 500 -40.91 -24.45 -16.77
CA VAL A 500 -42.27 -24.64 -16.24
C VAL A 500 -42.25 -25.52 -14.99
N MET A 501 -41.48 -26.62 -14.99
CA MET A 501 -41.48 -27.61 -13.89
C MET A 501 -40.67 -27.19 -12.66
N PHE A 502 -39.42 -26.74 -12.86
CA PHE A 502 -38.48 -26.47 -11.76
C PHE A 502 -39.02 -25.46 -10.74
N PRO A 503 -39.65 -24.34 -11.16
CA PRO A 503 -40.23 -23.40 -10.20
C PRO A 503 -41.30 -24.02 -9.32
N GLN A 504 -42.06 -25.02 -9.80
CA GLN A 504 -43.10 -25.66 -8.99
C GLN A 504 -42.48 -26.54 -7.89
N VAL A 505 -41.37 -27.22 -8.18
CA VAL A 505 -40.61 -27.96 -7.18
C VAL A 505 -40.08 -26.99 -6.11
N THR A 506 -39.39 -25.92 -6.52
CA THR A 506 -38.77 -24.96 -5.59
C THR A 506 -39.80 -24.19 -4.77
N ARG A 507 -40.92 -23.73 -5.36
CA ARG A 507 -42.00 -23.01 -4.65
C ARG A 507 -42.67 -23.84 -3.57
N HIS A 508 -42.67 -25.16 -3.73
CA HIS A 508 -43.19 -26.10 -2.73
C HIS A 508 -42.05 -26.70 -1.89
N ASN A 509 -40.92 -26.02 -1.74
CA ASN A 509 -39.80 -26.45 -0.87
C ASN A 509 -39.21 -27.83 -1.22
N GLY A 510 -39.25 -28.20 -2.50
CA GLY A 510 -38.56 -29.38 -3.03
C GLY A 510 -37.19 -29.02 -3.58
N ILE A 511 -36.31 -30.02 -3.64
CA ILE A 511 -34.96 -29.92 -4.22
C ILE A 511 -34.92 -30.77 -5.47
N ILE A 512 -34.47 -30.20 -6.59
CA ILE A 512 -34.19 -30.96 -7.82
C ILE A 512 -32.85 -31.67 -7.61
N SER A 513 -32.90 -33.00 -7.50
CA SER A 513 -31.71 -33.80 -7.22
C SER A 513 -30.94 -34.17 -8.48
N ASP A 514 -31.65 -34.38 -9.59
CA ASP A 514 -31.05 -34.90 -10.81
C ASP A 514 -31.94 -34.62 -12.01
N VAL A 515 -31.31 -34.42 -13.17
CA VAL A 515 -31.98 -34.20 -14.46
C VAL A 515 -31.23 -35.02 -15.49
N ILE A 516 -31.82 -36.13 -15.96
CA ILE A 516 -31.21 -37.04 -16.91
C ILE A 516 -32.11 -37.15 -18.13
N GLY A 517 -31.65 -36.67 -19.28
CA GLY A 517 -32.44 -36.69 -20.51
C GLY A 517 -33.66 -35.80 -20.39
N ASP A 518 -34.83 -36.41 -20.27
CA ASP A 518 -36.16 -35.80 -20.08
C ASP A 518 -36.79 -36.11 -18.72
N ALA A 519 -36.10 -36.91 -17.90
CA ALA A 519 -36.51 -37.23 -16.56
C ALA A 519 -35.96 -36.22 -15.54
N MET A 520 -36.77 -35.94 -14.51
CA MET A 520 -36.37 -35.14 -13.36
C MET A 520 -36.61 -35.95 -12.09
N LEU A 521 -35.64 -35.91 -11.17
CA LEU A 521 -35.81 -36.39 -9.80
C LEU A 521 -35.89 -35.19 -8.86
N ALA A 522 -36.98 -35.13 -8.10
CA ALA A 522 -37.21 -34.11 -7.09
C ALA A 522 -37.44 -34.75 -5.71
N LEU A 523 -36.97 -34.07 -4.66
CA LEU A 523 -36.95 -34.60 -3.30
C LEU A 523 -37.54 -33.60 -2.31
N TRP A 524 -38.33 -34.13 -1.37
CA TRP A 524 -38.77 -33.45 -0.17
C TRP A 524 -38.33 -34.30 1.02
N ALA A 525 -37.16 -34.01 1.56
CA ALA A 525 -36.54 -34.86 2.57
C ALA A 525 -36.08 -34.02 3.77
N LYS A 526 -36.22 -34.60 4.97
CA LYS A 526 -35.75 -34.03 6.23
C LYS A 526 -35.08 -35.12 7.08
N PRO A 527 -34.22 -34.77 8.05
CA PRO A 527 -33.59 -35.76 8.94
C PRO A 527 -34.59 -36.56 9.77
N VAL A 528 -35.80 -36.04 9.95
CA VAL A 528 -36.89 -36.67 10.70
C VAL A 528 -38.15 -36.67 9.84
N ALA A 529 -39.00 -37.69 10.04
CA ALA A 529 -40.31 -37.81 9.42
C ALA A 529 -41.13 -36.52 9.51
N ASP A 530 -41.60 -36.01 8.38
CA ASP A 530 -42.42 -34.80 8.33
C ASP A 530 -43.56 -34.94 7.32
N ILE A 531 -44.79 -34.77 7.80
CA ILE A 531 -46.00 -34.79 6.98
C ILE A 531 -45.97 -33.67 5.92
N GLN A 532 -45.30 -32.55 6.20
CA GLN A 532 -45.22 -31.43 5.27
C GLN A 532 -44.48 -31.80 3.99
N CYS A 533 -43.50 -32.70 4.06
CA CYS A 533 -42.80 -33.21 2.88
C CYS A 533 -43.78 -33.91 1.93
N LYS A 534 -44.72 -34.69 2.47
CA LYS A 534 -45.77 -35.36 1.69
C LYS A 534 -46.75 -34.36 1.08
N ILE A 535 -47.24 -33.39 1.87
CA ILE A 535 -48.17 -32.34 1.40
C ILE A 535 -47.54 -31.55 0.25
N ASN A 536 -46.32 -31.08 0.45
CA ASN A 536 -45.59 -30.27 -0.53
C ASN A 536 -45.34 -31.04 -1.83
N ALA A 537 -44.94 -32.31 -1.75
CA ALA A 537 -44.70 -33.14 -2.92
C ALA A 537 -45.99 -33.38 -3.72
N CYS A 538 -47.11 -33.67 -3.05
CA CYS A 538 -48.41 -33.84 -3.71
C CYS A 538 -48.90 -32.54 -4.37
N GLN A 539 -48.77 -31.39 -3.70
CA GLN A 539 -49.10 -30.08 -4.27
C GLN A 539 -48.23 -29.74 -5.48
N ALA A 540 -46.93 -30.01 -5.38
CA ALA A 540 -46.00 -29.83 -6.50
C ALA A 540 -46.38 -30.72 -7.69
N ALA A 541 -46.71 -31.99 -7.47
CA ALA A 541 -47.11 -32.91 -8.52
C ALA A 541 -48.37 -32.44 -9.26
N LEU A 542 -49.41 -32.00 -8.53
CA LEU A 542 -50.62 -31.45 -9.13
C LEU A 542 -50.32 -30.18 -9.94
N LYS A 543 -49.51 -29.26 -9.38
CA LYS A 543 -49.11 -28.02 -10.09
C LYS A 543 -48.23 -28.26 -11.29
N ILE A 544 -47.30 -29.20 -11.24
CA ILE A 544 -46.48 -29.59 -12.40
C ILE A 544 -47.40 -30.08 -13.51
N LYS A 545 -48.33 -30.99 -13.19
CA LYS A 545 -49.29 -31.50 -14.17
C LYS A 545 -50.14 -30.38 -14.78
N SER A 546 -50.73 -29.49 -13.98
CA SER A 546 -51.55 -28.38 -14.48
C SER A 546 -50.79 -27.42 -15.39
N GLU A 547 -49.56 -27.05 -15.01
CA GLU A 547 -48.73 -26.09 -15.74
C GLU A 547 -48.12 -26.70 -17.01
N VAL A 548 -47.72 -27.98 -16.96
CA VAL A 548 -47.26 -28.70 -18.15
C VAL A 548 -48.40 -28.93 -19.13
N ASP A 549 -49.61 -29.24 -18.66
CA ASP A 549 -50.78 -29.34 -19.54
C ASP A 549 -51.09 -27.99 -20.21
N HIS A 550 -50.90 -26.87 -19.51
CA HIS A 550 -51.00 -25.53 -20.09
C HIS A 550 -49.91 -25.27 -21.13
N PHE A 551 -48.66 -25.60 -20.80
CA PHE A 551 -47.52 -25.52 -21.72
C PHE A 551 -47.78 -26.32 -23.01
N ASN A 552 -48.23 -27.57 -22.89
CA ASN A 552 -48.52 -28.46 -24.02
C ASN A 552 -49.67 -27.97 -24.90
N ARG A 553 -50.60 -27.15 -24.39
CA ARG A 553 -51.64 -26.49 -25.21
C ARG A 553 -51.11 -25.28 -25.97
N SER A 554 -50.08 -24.63 -25.45
CA SER A 554 -49.47 -23.43 -26.04
C SER A 554 -48.38 -23.74 -27.08
N GLN A 555 -47.90 -24.99 -27.11
CA GLN A 555 -46.83 -25.45 -27.99
C GLN A 555 -47.37 -26.39 -29.08
N ASN A 556 -46.67 -26.45 -30.22
CA ASN A 556 -47.02 -27.38 -31.30
C ASN A 556 -46.60 -28.83 -30.97
N GLN A 557 -45.63 -29.01 -30.07
CA GLN A 557 -45.10 -30.29 -29.64
C GLN A 557 -45.55 -30.55 -28.20
N GLN A 558 -46.13 -31.72 -27.95
CA GLN A 558 -46.63 -32.10 -26.62
C GLN A 558 -45.62 -32.97 -25.88
N LEU A 559 -45.40 -32.66 -24.60
CA LEU A 559 -44.59 -33.43 -23.66
C LEU A 559 -45.47 -33.89 -22.49
N PRO A 560 -46.38 -34.87 -22.69
CA PRO A 560 -47.22 -35.38 -21.62
C PRO A 560 -46.36 -35.99 -20.52
N THR A 561 -46.39 -35.40 -19.33
CA THR A 561 -45.48 -35.78 -18.25
C THR A 561 -46.13 -36.76 -17.30
N ARG A 562 -45.40 -37.84 -16.99
CA ARG A 562 -45.78 -38.83 -15.99
C ARG A 562 -44.99 -38.56 -14.71
N LEU A 563 -45.63 -38.79 -13.57
CA LEU A 563 -45.08 -38.55 -12.25
C LEU A 563 -45.33 -39.78 -11.37
N GLY A 564 -44.29 -40.19 -10.65
CA GLY A 564 -44.32 -41.26 -9.67
C GLY A 564 -43.74 -40.80 -8.35
N LEU A 565 -44.52 -40.92 -7.27
CA LEU A 565 -44.10 -40.49 -5.93
C LEU A 565 -44.02 -41.68 -4.96
N HIS A 566 -42.95 -41.73 -4.19
CA HIS A 566 -42.79 -42.69 -3.10
C HIS A 566 -42.23 -42.02 -1.85
N TYR A 567 -42.78 -42.38 -0.68
CA TYR A 567 -42.28 -41.94 0.63
C TYR A 567 -41.49 -43.06 1.30
N GLY A 568 -40.26 -42.75 1.73
CA GLY A 568 -39.40 -43.71 2.40
C GLY A 568 -38.07 -43.09 2.86
N GLU A 569 -37.19 -43.96 3.36
CA GLU A 569 -35.83 -43.59 3.75
C GLU A 569 -34.92 -43.48 2.50
N MET A 570 -34.04 -42.49 2.48
CA MET A 570 -33.04 -42.29 1.44
C MET A 570 -31.78 -41.68 2.03
N ARG A 571 -30.62 -41.97 1.43
CA ARG A 571 -29.36 -41.35 1.80
C ARG A 571 -29.04 -40.21 0.84
N LEU A 572 -28.89 -38.99 1.36
CA LEU A 572 -28.50 -37.80 0.62
C LEU A 572 -27.03 -37.49 0.89
N GLY A 573 -26.17 -37.50 -0.14
CA GLY A 573 -24.74 -37.25 0.05
C GLY A 573 -23.96 -37.13 -1.24
N ASN A 574 -22.66 -36.85 -1.10
CA ASN A 574 -21.72 -36.83 -2.22
C ASN A 574 -21.45 -38.26 -2.71
N VAL A 575 -21.77 -38.52 -3.96
CA VAL A 575 -21.57 -39.81 -4.64
C VAL A 575 -20.55 -39.61 -5.74
N GLY A 576 -19.50 -40.43 -5.74
CA GLY A 576 -18.45 -40.41 -6.75
C GLY A 576 -17.06 -40.72 -6.21
N ALA A 577 -16.05 -40.66 -7.07
CA ALA A 577 -14.66 -40.96 -6.75
C ALA A 577 -13.72 -39.94 -7.40
N MET A 578 -12.56 -39.70 -6.77
CA MET A 578 -11.52 -38.76 -7.23
C MET A 578 -12.03 -37.31 -7.30
N ASP A 579 -12.27 -36.78 -8.49
CA ASP A 579 -12.57 -35.37 -8.75
C ASP A 579 -14.02 -35.13 -9.22
N HIS A 580 -14.87 -36.16 -9.19
CA HIS A 580 -16.27 -36.09 -9.61
C HIS A 580 -17.16 -36.51 -8.44
N PHE A 581 -17.69 -35.52 -7.72
CA PHE A 581 -18.69 -35.71 -6.67
C PHE A 581 -19.99 -35.04 -7.08
N GLU A 582 -21.07 -35.82 -7.12
CA GLU A 582 -22.42 -35.31 -7.29
C GLU A 582 -23.20 -35.50 -5.99
N TYR A 583 -23.88 -34.45 -5.54
CA TYR A 583 -24.77 -34.57 -4.39
C TYR A 583 -26.11 -35.15 -4.87
N ARG A 584 -26.39 -36.42 -4.56
CA ARG A 584 -27.58 -37.13 -5.06
C ARG A 584 -28.22 -37.99 -3.97
N ALA A 585 -29.53 -38.24 -4.09
CA ALA A 585 -30.20 -39.25 -3.28
C ALA A 585 -29.91 -40.67 -3.80
N ILE A 586 -29.56 -41.57 -2.89
CA ILE A 586 -29.44 -43.00 -3.12
C ILE A 586 -30.40 -43.73 -2.19
N GLY A 587 -31.12 -44.70 -2.72
CA GLY A 587 -31.88 -45.64 -1.91
C GLY A 587 -32.99 -46.31 -2.69
N ASP A 588 -33.63 -47.27 -2.01
CA ASP A 588 -34.80 -47.97 -2.52
C ASP A 588 -35.94 -47.00 -2.86
N THR A 589 -36.04 -45.87 -2.16
CA THR A 589 -37.07 -44.85 -2.38
C THR A 589 -37.00 -44.24 -3.78
N VAL A 590 -35.81 -43.92 -4.28
CA VAL A 590 -35.61 -43.35 -5.63
C VAL A 590 -36.03 -44.36 -6.70
N ASN A 591 -35.53 -45.60 -6.57
CA ASN A 591 -35.86 -46.69 -7.49
C ASN A 591 -37.37 -47.00 -7.51
N THR A 592 -38.03 -46.89 -6.36
CA THR A 592 -39.48 -47.12 -6.25
C THR A 592 -40.26 -46.01 -6.93
N ALA A 593 -39.89 -44.73 -6.71
CA ALA A 593 -40.53 -43.60 -7.37
C ALA A 593 -40.45 -43.71 -8.90
N THR A 594 -39.27 -44.05 -9.45
CA THR A 594 -39.09 -44.26 -10.91
C THR A 594 -39.93 -45.44 -11.44
N ARG A 595 -40.07 -46.53 -10.68
CA ARG A 595 -40.93 -47.66 -11.09
C ARG A 595 -42.41 -47.32 -11.04
N ILE A 596 -42.84 -46.51 -10.06
CA ILE A 596 -44.21 -45.99 -9.95
C ILE A 596 -44.49 -45.02 -11.11
N GLU A 597 -43.53 -44.17 -11.48
CA GLU A 597 -43.64 -43.32 -12.66
C GLU A 597 -43.91 -44.20 -13.89
N GLY A 598 -43.06 -45.18 -14.18
CA GLY A 598 -43.21 -46.03 -15.36
C GLY A 598 -44.52 -46.83 -15.40
N LEU A 599 -45.11 -47.13 -14.24
CA LEU A 599 -46.42 -47.78 -14.14
C LEU A 599 -47.56 -46.94 -14.75
N ASN A 600 -47.41 -45.61 -14.80
CA ASN A 600 -48.37 -44.71 -15.46
C ASN A 600 -48.63 -45.11 -16.91
N LYS A 601 -47.61 -45.60 -17.63
CA LYS A 601 -47.76 -46.03 -19.03
C LYS A 601 -48.70 -47.23 -19.18
N LEU A 602 -48.67 -48.17 -18.24
CA LEU A 602 -49.53 -49.35 -18.24
C LEU A 602 -50.96 -49.01 -17.81
N LEU A 603 -51.08 -48.15 -16.80
CA LEU A 603 -52.37 -47.75 -16.24
C LEU A 603 -53.03 -46.60 -17.00
N GLY A 604 -52.35 -45.96 -17.95
CA GLY A 604 -52.88 -44.82 -18.70
C GLY A 604 -53.11 -43.58 -17.83
N THR A 605 -52.34 -43.41 -16.76
CA THR A 605 -52.44 -42.30 -15.79
C THR A 605 -51.29 -41.31 -15.99
N GLN A 606 -51.29 -40.22 -15.20
CA GLN A 606 -50.19 -39.25 -15.20
C GLN A 606 -49.53 -39.06 -13.82
N ILE A 607 -50.25 -39.23 -12.71
CA ILE A 607 -49.68 -39.08 -11.37
C ILE A 607 -50.04 -40.30 -10.53
N LEU A 608 -49.03 -41.09 -10.20
CA LEU A 608 -49.16 -42.23 -9.30
C LEU A 608 -48.36 -42.00 -8.04
N VAL A 609 -48.92 -42.42 -6.93
CA VAL A 609 -48.33 -42.28 -5.60
C VAL A 609 -48.47 -43.61 -4.85
N SER A 610 -47.47 -43.99 -4.06
CA SER A 610 -47.62 -45.13 -3.15
C SER A 610 -48.54 -44.80 -1.98
N SER A 611 -49.11 -45.84 -1.36
CA SER A 611 -49.85 -45.72 -0.10
C SER A 611 -49.07 -44.94 0.96
N SER A 612 -47.76 -45.15 1.06
CA SER A 612 -46.89 -44.45 2.03
C SER A 612 -46.87 -42.93 1.88
N VAL A 613 -47.18 -42.38 0.70
CA VAL A 613 -47.28 -40.93 0.46
C VAL A 613 -48.62 -40.38 0.98
N ILE A 614 -49.73 -41.09 0.72
CA ILE A 614 -51.10 -40.64 1.04
C ILE A 614 -51.52 -40.97 2.47
N GLU A 615 -50.88 -41.97 3.10
CA GLU A 615 -51.17 -42.34 4.48
C GLU A 615 -51.02 -41.13 5.42
N SER A 616 -52.06 -40.89 6.21
CA SER A 616 -52.20 -39.74 7.13
C SER A 616 -52.35 -38.37 6.47
N LEU A 617 -52.59 -38.29 5.15
CA LEU A 617 -52.97 -37.05 4.46
C LEU A 617 -54.49 -36.90 4.34
N THR A 618 -54.96 -35.67 4.51
CA THR A 618 -56.34 -35.25 4.21
C THR A 618 -56.35 -34.13 3.18
N GLY A 619 -57.44 -33.97 2.43
CA GLY A 619 -57.61 -32.87 1.47
C GLY A 619 -57.07 -33.11 0.05
N PHE A 620 -56.59 -34.32 -0.26
CA PHE A 620 -56.22 -34.72 -1.63
C PHE A 620 -57.23 -35.72 -2.19
N CYS A 621 -57.63 -35.52 -3.45
CA CYS A 621 -58.48 -36.47 -4.18
C CYS A 621 -57.61 -37.60 -4.72
N THR A 622 -57.90 -38.84 -4.31
CA THR A 622 -57.15 -40.02 -4.73
C THR A 622 -58.09 -41.15 -5.16
N ARG A 623 -57.61 -42.00 -6.07
CA ARG A 623 -58.26 -43.24 -6.48
C ARG A 623 -57.32 -44.40 -6.23
N GLU A 624 -57.72 -45.38 -5.42
CA GLU A 624 -56.93 -46.62 -5.26
C GLU A 624 -56.99 -47.43 -6.55
N LEU A 625 -55.83 -47.72 -7.13
CA LEU A 625 -55.72 -48.50 -8.38
C LEU A 625 -55.34 -49.95 -8.14
N GLY A 626 -54.81 -50.23 -6.95
CA GLY A 626 -54.60 -51.56 -6.43
C GLY A 626 -53.17 -51.87 -6.03
N THR A 627 -52.90 -53.13 -5.75
CA THR A 627 -51.63 -53.58 -5.18
C THR A 627 -50.76 -54.25 -6.24
N PHE A 628 -49.59 -53.67 -6.49
CA PHE A 628 -48.69 -54.09 -7.57
C PHE A 628 -47.34 -54.57 -7.03
N LEU A 629 -46.86 -55.70 -7.54
CA LEU A 629 -45.47 -56.10 -7.38
C LEU A 629 -44.66 -55.49 -8.53
N LEU A 630 -43.94 -54.41 -8.23
CA LEU A 630 -43.11 -53.71 -9.21
C LEU A 630 -41.90 -54.57 -9.58
N LYS A 631 -41.45 -54.48 -10.83
CA LYS A 631 -40.32 -55.27 -11.36
C LYS A 631 -39.10 -55.19 -10.44
N GLY A 632 -38.61 -56.35 -9.97
CA GLY A 632 -37.44 -56.44 -9.09
C GLY A 632 -37.68 -55.96 -7.65
N LYS A 633 -38.93 -55.94 -7.18
CA LYS A 633 -39.30 -55.81 -5.76
C LYS A 633 -39.73 -57.17 -5.21
N THR A 634 -39.54 -57.36 -3.91
CA THR A 634 -40.04 -58.54 -3.18
C THR A 634 -41.39 -58.28 -2.51
N PHE A 635 -41.64 -57.03 -2.10
CA PHE A 635 -42.88 -56.62 -1.43
C PHE A 635 -43.78 -55.84 -2.39
N PRO A 636 -45.09 -56.15 -2.42
CA PRO A 636 -46.05 -55.44 -3.24
C PRO A 636 -46.36 -54.06 -2.62
N ILE A 637 -46.73 -53.11 -3.47
CA ILE A 637 -47.01 -51.72 -3.07
C ILE A 637 -48.41 -51.36 -3.57
N THR A 638 -49.24 -50.81 -2.68
CA THR A 638 -50.55 -50.25 -3.07
C THR A 638 -50.34 -48.89 -3.71
N ILE A 639 -50.92 -48.72 -4.90
CA ILE A 639 -50.78 -47.54 -5.74
C ILE A 639 -52.10 -46.79 -5.78
N PHE A 640 -52.01 -45.48 -5.63
CA PHE A 640 -53.09 -44.54 -5.77
C PHE A 640 -52.80 -43.62 -6.94
N GLU A 641 -53.85 -43.21 -7.64
CA GLU A 641 -53.80 -42.08 -8.55
C GLU A 641 -54.07 -40.80 -7.76
N LEU A 642 -53.22 -39.79 -7.94
CA LEU A 642 -53.41 -38.46 -7.36
C LEU A 642 -54.01 -37.53 -8.43
N ILE A 643 -55.16 -36.93 -8.13
CA ILE A 643 -55.95 -36.19 -9.13
C ILE A 643 -56.35 -34.84 -8.56
N GLU A 644 -56.43 -33.81 -9.41
CA GLU A 644 -57.04 -32.54 -9.00
C GLU A 644 -58.56 -32.73 -8.81
N PRO A 645 -59.21 -32.02 -7.86
CA PRO A 645 -60.65 -32.10 -7.67
C PRO A 645 -61.40 -31.74 -8.96
N GLY A 646 -62.08 -32.72 -9.56
CA GLY A 646 -62.84 -32.56 -10.80
C GLY A 646 -64.34 -32.35 -10.60
N ASP A 647 -65.07 -32.39 -11.71
CA ASP A 647 -66.52 -32.28 -11.78
C ASP A 647 -67.24 -33.51 -11.15
N LYS A 648 -68.56 -33.43 -10.94
CA LYS A 648 -69.36 -34.48 -10.27
C LYS A 648 -69.22 -35.88 -10.88
N ASP A 649 -68.91 -35.97 -12.18
CA ASP A 649 -68.73 -37.23 -12.90
C ASP A 649 -67.50 -38.03 -12.46
N TRP A 650 -66.47 -37.36 -11.90
CA TRP A 650 -65.27 -38.02 -11.38
C TRP A 650 -65.56 -38.84 -10.12
N PHE A 651 -66.32 -38.28 -9.17
CA PHE A 651 -66.65 -38.96 -7.92
C PHE A 651 -67.39 -40.27 -8.19
N ARG A 652 -68.26 -40.27 -9.20
CA ARG A 652 -68.98 -41.46 -9.67
C ARG A 652 -68.05 -42.50 -10.30
N LEU A 653 -67.09 -42.08 -11.13
CA LEU A 653 -66.09 -42.98 -11.70
C LEU A 653 -65.24 -43.63 -10.59
N VAL A 654 -64.75 -42.85 -9.63
CA VAL A 654 -63.93 -43.38 -8.53
C VAL A 654 -64.72 -44.34 -7.64
N SER A 655 -65.96 -44.01 -7.28
CA SER A 655 -66.78 -44.88 -6.44
C SER A 655 -67.12 -46.19 -7.15
N THR A 656 -67.55 -46.14 -8.41
CA THR A 656 -67.88 -47.34 -9.19
C THR A 656 -66.63 -48.18 -9.46
N PHE A 657 -65.49 -47.56 -9.75
CA PHE A 657 -64.21 -48.26 -9.89
C PHE A 657 -63.80 -48.96 -8.59
N ALA A 658 -63.96 -48.30 -7.44
CA ALA A 658 -63.65 -48.90 -6.13
C ALA A 658 -64.53 -50.13 -5.84
N GLU A 659 -65.82 -50.08 -6.20
CA GLU A 659 -66.73 -51.23 -6.10
C GLU A 659 -66.28 -52.39 -7.00
N SER A 660 -65.92 -52.12 -8.27
CA SER A 660 -65.39 -53.13 -9.20
C SER A 660 -64.05 -53.71 -8.74
N TYR A 661 -63.17 -52.86 -8.21
CA TYR A 661 -61.87 -53.28 -7.67
C TYR A 661 -62.04 -54.13 -6.40
N HIS A 662 -63.03 -53.85 -5.57
CA HIS A 662 -63.32 -54.67 -4.41
C HIS A 662 -63.87 -56.07 -4.78
N LEU A 663 -64.62 -56.19 -5.89
CA LEU A 663 -64.96 -57.50 -6.47
C LEU A 663 -63.69 -58.24 -6.94
N PHE A 664 -62.77 -57.52 -7.60
CA PHE A 664 -61.47 -58.07 -8.00
C PHE A 664 -60.65 -58.57 -6.79
N GLN A 665 -60.63 -57.84 -5.68
CA GLN A 665 -59.92 -58.25 -4.45
C GLN A 665 -60.52 -59.50 -3.78
N ARG A 666 -61.80 -59.79 -4.00
CA ARG A 666 -62.52 -60.96 -3.45
C ARG A 666 -62.51 -62.18 -4.36
N ASP A 667 -61.64 -62.18 -5.38
CA ASP A 667 -61.54 -63.24 -6.39
C ASP A 667 -62.82 -63.44 -7.24
N GLN A 668 -63.73 -62.46 -7.24
CA GLN A 668 -64.97 -62.45 -8.03
C GLN A 668 -64.70 -61.92 -9.45
N TRP A 669 -63.83 -62.61 -10.19
CA TRP A 669 -63.25 -62.12 -11.44
C TRP A 669 -64.27 -61.89 -12.56
N SER A 670 -65.29 -62.74 -12.66
CA SER A 670 -66.34 -62.63 -13.68
C SER A 670 -67.20 -61.40 -13.42
N GLU A 671 -67.66 -61.21 -12.17
CA GLU A 671 -68.44 -60.03 -11.79
C GLU A 671 -67.60 -58.75 -11.89
N ALA A 672 -66.32 -58.81 -11.51
CA ALA A 672 -65.39 -57.69 -11.66
C ALA A 672 -65.22 -57.29 -13.15
N LEU A 673 -65.04 -58.26 -14.06
CA LEU A 673 -64.90 -57.98 -15.49
C LEU A 673 -66.16 -57.33 -16.08
N GLU A 674 -67.35 -57.85 -15.77
CA GLU A 674 -68.62 -57.26 -16.23
C GLU A 674 -68.81 -55.84 -15.68
N SER A 675 -68.45 -55.62 -14.41
CA SER A 675 -68.50 -54.32 -13.76
C SER A 675 -67.54 -53.32 -14.43
N PHE A 676 -66.28 -53.71 -14.68
CA PHE A 676 -65.31 -52.85 -15.38
C PHE A 676 -65.72 -52.58 -16.84
N ILE A 677 -66.29 -53.55 -17.57
CA ILE A 677 -66.82 -53.31 -18.92
C ILE A 677 -67.93 -52.27 -18.89
N THR A 678 -68.79 -52.30 -17.86
CA THR A 678 -69.87 -51.32 -17.69
C THR A 678 -69.31 -49.91 -17.44
N ILE A 679 -68.27 -49.79 -16.61
CA ILE A 679 -67.54 -48.53 -16.41
C ILE A 679 -66.92 -48.07 -17.74
N GLY A 680 -66.27 -48.98 -18.48
CA GLY A 680 -65.60 -48.69 -19.74
C GLY A 680 -66.53 -48.20 -20.86
N LYS A 681 -67.83 -48.56 -20.82
CA LYS A 681 -68.84 -47.99 -21.74
C LYS A 681 -69.12 -46.51 -21.45
N ASN A 682 -69.15 -46.13 -20.18
CA ASN A 682 -69.41 -44.75 -19.75
C ASN A 682 -68.15 -43.88 -19.78
N TYR A 683 -66.98 -44.49 -19.56
CA TYR A 683 -65.68 -43.83 -19.48
C TYR A 683 -64.65 -44.56 -20.36
N PRO A 684 -64.79 -44.48 -21.70
CA PRO A 684 -63.94 -45.25 -22.62
C PRO A 684 -62.46 -44.88 -22.54
N ASN A 685 -62.16 -43.64 -22.14
CA ASN A 685 -60.79 -43.12 -22.04
C ASN A 685 -60.14 -43.33 -20.66
N ASP A 686 -60.82 -43.99 -19.71
CA ASP A 686 -60.26 -44.23 -18.38
C ASP A 686 -59.21 -45.35 -18.43
N GLY A 687 -57.94 -44.97 -18.29
CA GLY A 687 -56.81 -45.89 -18.38
C GLY A 687 -56.90 -47.08 -17.43
N PRO A 688 -57.12 -46.88 -16.11
CA PRO A 688 -57.18 -47.97 -15.15
C PRO A 688 -58.33 -48.95 -15.41
N THR A 689 -59.51 -48.48 -15.79
CA THR A 689 -60.61 -49.36 -16.19
C THR A 689 -60.23 -50.23 -17.39
N GLN A 690 -59.64 -49.64 -18.43
CA GLN A 690 -59.18 -50.39 -19.62
C GLN A 690 -58.05 -51.35 -19.30
N PHE A 691 -57.20 -51.03 -18.32
CA PHE A 691 -56.18 -51.94 -17.83
C PHE A 691 -56.81 -53.19 -17.20
N TYR A 692 -57.75 -53.04 -16.27
CA TYR A 692 -58.39 -54.18 -15.61
C TYR A 692 -59.22 -55.04 -16.56
N ILE A 693 -59.93 -54.45 -17.53
CA ILE A 693 -60.63 -55.21 -18.59
C ILE A 693 -59.63 -56.09 -19.35
N ARG A 694 -58.55 -55.51 -19.86
CA ARG A 694 -57.54 -56.25 -20.64
C ARG A 694 -56.83 -57.31 -19.80
N TYR A 695 -56.50 -56.98 -18.55
CA TYR A 695 -55.85 -57.88 -17.61
C TYR A 695 -56.73 -59.11 -17.33
N LEU A 696 -57.99 -58.89 -16.94
CA LEU A 696 -58.93 -59.98 -16.67
C LEU A 696 -59.25 -60.79 -17.92
N GLN A 697 -59.50 -60.17 -19.08
CA GLN A 697 -59.75 -60.90 -20.33
C GLN A 697 -58.60 -61.84 -20.71
N LYS A 698 -57.34 -61.42 -20.52
CA LYS A 698 -56.17 -62.26 -20.82
C LYS A 698 -55.92 -63.34 -19.76
N GLN A 699 -56.20 -63.07 -18.48
CA GLN A 699 -55.88 -63.99 -17.38
C GLN A 699 -57.01 -64.96 -17.01
N MET A 700 -58.27 -64.64 -17.29
CA MET A 700 -59.42 -65.50 -16.97
C MET A 700 -59.31 -66.94 -17.52
N PRO A 701 -58.85 -67.18 -18.77
CA PRO A 701 -58.65 -68.54 -19.28
C PRO A 701 -57.59 -69.33 -18.48
N TYR A 702 -56.58 -68.64 -17.93
CA TYR A 702 -55.56 -69.23 -17.08
C TYR A 702 -56.10 -69.54 -15.68
N PHE A 703 -56.83 -68.60 -15.07
CA PHE A 703 -57.44 -68.78 -13.75
C PHE A 703 -58.46 -69.93 -13.73
N GLN A 704 -59.23 -70.10 -14.81
CA GLN A 704 -60.18 -71.22 -14.96
C GLN A 704 -59.49 -72.60 -15.08
N LYS A 705 -58.24 -72.64 -15.59
CA LYS A 705 -57.52 -73.89 -15.86
C LYS A 705 -56.59 -74.33 -14.72
N ASN A 706 -55.96 -73.39 -14.02
CA ASN A 706 -54.88 -73.66 -13.05
C ASN A 706 -55.23 -73.26 -11.60
N GLY A 707 -56.42 -72.72 -11.36
CA GLY A 707 -56.81 -72.15 -10.06
C GLY A 707 -56.28 -70.72 -9.85
N PRO A 708 -56.80 -69.98 -8.87
CA PRO A 708 -56.36 -68.61 -8.58
C PRO A 708 -54.90 -68.60 -8.06
N PRO A 709 -54.14 -67.52 -8.31
CA PRO A 709 -52.79 -67.36 -7.77
C PRO A 709 -52.80 -67.35 -6.24
N ILE A 710 -51.68 -67.78 -5.62
CA ILE A 710 -51.51 -67.94 -4.16
C ILE A 710 -51.72 -66.61 -3.39
N GLN A 711 -51.59 -65.47 -4.07
CA GLN A 711 -51.92 -64.15 -3.54
C GLN A 711 -52.96 -63.48 -4.43
N ALA A 712 -54.23 -63.70 -4.10
CA ALA A 712 -55.38 -62.97 -4.62
C ALA A 712 -55.17 -61.45 -4.52
N GLY A 713 -55.44 -60.71 -5.59
CA GLY A 713 -55.44 -59.24 -5.60
C GLY A 713 -54.09 -58.53 -5.84
N ILE A 714 -52.97 -59.25 -5.97
CA ILE A 714 -51.66 -58.66 -6.29
C ILE A 714 -51.33 -58.82 -7.77
N ILE A 715 -50.96 -57.71 -8.42
CA ILE A 715 -50.64 -57.65 -9.84
C ILE A 715 -49.12 -57.57 -10.04
N ASP A 716 -48.51 -58.64 -10.57
CA ASP A 716 -47.06 -58.68 -10.86
C ASP A 716 -46.73 -58.05 -12.22
N VAL A 717 -46.21 -56.83 -12.17
CA VAL A 717 -45.87 -56.03 -13.36
C VAL A 717 -44.75 -56.67 -14.18
N GLY A 718 -43.86 -57.44 -13.54
CA GLY A 718 -42.75 -58.13 -14.20
C GLY A 718 -43.21 -59.25 -15.14
N ASN A 719 -44.30 -59.94 -14.79
CA ASN A 719 -44.88 -61.02 -15.59
C ASN A 719 -45.86 -60.51 -16.67
N ILE A 720 -46.46 -59.35 -16.45
CA ILE A 720 -47.53 -58.79 -17.31
C ILE A 720 -47.02 -58.11 -18.58
N THR A 721 -45.82 -57.51 -18.55
CA THR A 721 -45.30 -56.73 -19.68
C THR A 721 -45.05 -57.59 -20.93
N THR A 722 -44.84 -58.89 -20.76
CA THR A 722 -44.77 -59.90 -21.85
C THR A 722 -46.14 -60.37 -22.35
N LEU A 723 -47.21 -60.15 -21.58
CA LEU A 723 -48.55 -60.69 -21.85
C LEU A 723 -49.54 -59.63 -22.38
N LEU A 724 -49.37 -58.35 -22.05
CA LEU A 724 -50.29 -57.28 -22.45
C LEU A 724 -49.98 -56.63 -23.80
N HIS A 725 -48.74 -56.74 -24.30
CA HIS A 725 -48.34 -56.24 -25.62
C HIS A 725 -48.80 -57.11 -26.78
#